data_AF-A0A0J6D315-F1
#
_entry.id   AF-A0A0J6D315-F1
#
_cell.length_a   1.000
_cell.length_b   1.000
_cell.length_c   1.000
_cell.angle_alpha   90.00
_cell.angle_beta   90.00
_cell.angle_gamma   90.00
#
_symmetry.space_group_name_H-M   'P 1'
#
loop_
_entity.id
_entity.type
_entity.pdbx_description
1 polymer ?
#
loop_
_entity_poly.entity_id
_entity_poly.type
_entity_poly.pdbx_seq_one_letter_code
_entity_poly.pdbx_strand_id
1 'polypeptide(L)'
;MERSFSNSEQQKFASTLQSFKENRQNPVVLEELLSDAAVLIDQNKLEDLYQLAAEYDQAGIFEGGPWENPRKLQGPLVGGSFKVEGNYSILEVLSELRVLAIAKGDYQHSNLTADEARTFLNKIMALNLDMIFPPETEEARINQTQEQKRGIFLFQYLAEQLSLGALSSTLVNEIDRLTAQRPIMVKRIKEMIGFAENLLTSDDLDPLGRENIQLYLDSVSAPTELSKAYPDFAQFRNEFNALSDMERELEAEKFADVMRDTGLVSPVHANLVRFLAEEDASHLLVLSLGLTEKGEANLNEHFTLVKELILLAIYPATSQSLYGLARMLERGVLSSPPVIPGLERIIEIDMLPEVEKDLMDSRNNPDDLTPVGILLSGILSVLGQPLGIGQGMNPTCQSARGISLWSQHDPGFLLELVARACRDGEVDISFEGAEINSSLIAGGLAPDLHKELDAVSLILVPHLDRVYDEMMKRSTFRGEDGHKFVNPEFYGQWIMKEFSSVINPVTGGVSDYENFARLFYATHHPEFNEGHQLIYPNPVGIFVTTANADLLGLHAISIQRIAQDESGNVRVYFYNPNNDSGQDWGQGIKSTVRNNGEEEGEASLPFDQFLSRVYAYHYNPNEMGDLAAVPADVIERVTTLSKESWGQKYQWTDLANPFLI
;
A
#
# COMPACT_ATOMS: atom_id res chain seq x y z
N MET A 1 -40.05 21.07 -23.69
CA MET A 1 -38.89 20.96 -24.60
C MET A 1 -38.37 19.55 -24.37
N GLU A 2 -38.60 18.63 -25.30
CA GLU A 2 -38.08 17.26 -25.16
C GLU A 2 -36.55 17.35 -25.15
N ARG A 3 -35.93 17.02 -24.01
CA ARG A 3 -34.48 16.85 -23.93
C ARG A 3 -34.13 15.68 -24.85
N SER A 4 -33.32 15.95 -25.86
CA SER A 4 -32.77 14.93 -26.77
C SER A 4 -31.68 14.17 -26.02
N PHE A 5 -31.98 12.99 -25.49
CA PHE A 5 -31.00 12.12 -24.85
C PHE A 5 -30.23 11.31 -25.91
N SER A 6 -28.89 11.30 -25.84
CA SER A 6 -28.02 10.59 -26.79
C SER A 6 -27.88 9.08 -26.49
N ASN A 7 -28.18 8.66 -25.26
CA ASN A 7 -27.97 7.30 -24.74
C ASN A 7 -29.30 6.53 -24.61
N SER A 8 -29.39 5.32 -25.17
CA SER A 8 -30.59 4.47 -25.09
C SER A 8 -30.96 4.07 -23.66
N GLU A 9 -29.98 3.95 -22.76
CA GLU A 9 -30.22 3.57 -21.36
C GLU A 9 -30.72 4.77 -20.54
N GLN A 10 -30.20 5.98 -20.81
CA GLN A 10 -30.72 7.21 -20.22
C GLN A 10 -32.18 7.45 -20.62
N GLN A 11 -32.52 7.18 -21.90
CA GLN A 11 -33.91 7.23 -22.38
C GLN A 11 -34.80 6.22 -21.66
N LYS A 12 -34.29 5.00 -21.42
CA LYS A 12 -34.99 3.97 -20.67
C LYS A 12 -35.28 4.43 -19.24
N PHE A 13 -34.26 4.90 -18.51
CA PHE A 13 -34.42 5.43 -17.16
C PHE A 13 -35.42 6.60 -17.11
N ALA A 14 -35.34 7.54 -18.05
CA ALA A 14 -36.28 8.66 -18.12
C ALA A 14 -37.73 8.22 -18.37
N SER A 15 -37.94 7.20 -19.22
CA SER A 15 -39.25 6.60 -19.47
C SER A 15 -39.81 5.91 -18.22
N THR A 16 -38.98 5.12 -17.53
CA THR A 16 -39.35 4.45 -16.28
C THR A 16 -39.66 5.48 -15.19
N LEU A 17 -38.89 6.57 -15.12
CA LEU A 17 -39.13 7.68 -14.19
C LEU A 17 -40.48 8.35 -14.43
N GLN A 18 -40.89 8.52 -15.70
CA GLN A 18 -42.21 9.05 -16.04
C GLN A 18 -43.33 8.09 -15.58
N SER A 19 -43.17 6.79 -15.80
CA SER A 19 -44.10 5.76 -15.30
C SER A 19 -44.20 5.77 -13.77
N PHE A 20 -43.09 5.97 -13.07
CA PHE A 20 -43.05 6.09 -11.62
C PHE A 20 -43.79 7.33 -11.11
N LYS A 21 -43.64 8.48 -11.77
CA LYS A 21 -44.39 9.71 -11.43
C LYS A 21 -45.91 9.50 -11.50
N GLU A 22 -46.37 8.69 -12.44
CA GLU A 22 -47.79 8.35 -12.62
C GLU A 22 -48.29 7.31 -11.60
N ASN A 23 -47.37 6.51 -11.02
CA ASN A 23 -47.67 5.37 -10.13
C ASN A 23 -46.87 5.43 -8.81
N ARG A 24 -46.85 6.60 -8.15
CA ARG A 24 -45.96 6.99 -7.03
C ARG A 24 -45.88 6.09 -5.78
N GLN A 25 -46.58 4.97 -5.74
CA GLN A 25 -46.59 4.01 -4.62
C GLN A 25 -46.50 2.55 -5.09
N ASN A 26 -46.19 2.33 -6.37
CA ASN A 26 -46.03 0.97 -6.88
C ASN A 26 -44.59 0.48 -6.65
N PRO A 27 -44.36 -0.46 -5.72
CA PRO A 27 -43.01 -0.94 -5.39
C PRO A 27 -42.31 -1.59 -6.58
N VAL A 28 -43.06 -2.19 -7.52
CA VAL A 28 -42.50 -2.84 -8.71
C VAL A 28 -41.89 -1.79 -9.65
N VAL A 29 -42.56 -0.65 -9.81
CA VAL A 29 -42.07 0.44 -10.69
C VAL A 29 -40.86 1.14 -10.07
N LEU A 30 -40.83 1.25 -8.73
CA LEU A 30 -39.64 1.75 -8.03
C LEU A 30 -38.45 0.80 -8.20
N GLU A 31 -38.67 -0.50 -8.07
CA GLU A 31 -37.62 -1.52 -8.25
C GLU A 31 -37.08 -1.52 -9.68
N GLU A 32 -37.95 -1.39 -10.69
CA GLU A 32 -37.54 -1.24 -12.10
C GLU A 32 -36.73 0.05 -12.32
N LEU A 33 -37.15 1.17 -11.71
CA LEU A 33 -36.43 2.43 -11.80
C LEU A 33 -35.03 2.36 -11.16
N LEU A 34 -34.92 1.71 -10.00
CA LEU A 34 -33.63 1.48 -9.33
C LEU A 34 -32.74 0.53 -10.11
N SER A 35 -33.31 -0.48 -10.78
CA SER A 35 -32.58 -1.36 -11.68
C SER A 35 -32.03 -0.59 -12.90
N ASP A 36 -32.81 0.30 -13.50
CA ASP A 36 -32.35 1.16 -14.59
C ASP A 36 -31.24 2.12 -14.13
N ALA A 37 -31.35 2.69 -12.92
CA ALA A 37 -30.29 3.49 -12.32
C ALA A 37 -29.02 2.66 -12.10
N ALA A 38 -29.14 1.44 -11.57
CA ALA A 38 -28.02 0.54 -11.35
C ALA A 38 -27.21 0.30 -12.63
N VAL A 39 -27.88 0.07 -13.77
CA VAL A 39 -27.21 -0.12 -15.07
C VAL A 39 -26.37 1.11 -15.44
N LEU A 40 -26.91 2.32 -15.28
CA LEU A 40 -26.18 3.54 -15.58
C LEU A 40 -24.99 3.73 -14.63
N ILE A 41 -25.17 3.47 -13.34
CA ILE A 41 -24.09 3.56 -12.33
C ILE A 41 -22.99 2.54 -12.64
N ASP A 42 -23.35 1.29 -12.90
CA ASP A 42 -22.42 0.18 -13.14
C ASP A 42 -21.60 0.37 -14.44
N GLN A 43 -22.10 1.20 -15.36
CA GLN A 43 -21.39 1.63 -16.57
C GLN A 43 -20.64 2.97 -16.41
N ASN A 44 -20.56 3.50 -15.18
CA ASN A 44 -19.95 4.79 -14.85
C ASN A 44 -20.57 5.98 -15.64
N LYS A 45 -21.89 5.98 -15.80
CA LYS A 45 -22.66 7.03 -16.49
C LYS A 45 -23.41 7.94 -15.51
N LEU A 46 -22.70 8.41 -14.49
CA LEU A 46 -23.28 9.23 -13.41
C LEU A 46 -23.80 10.59 -13.89
N GLU A 47 -23.17 11.16 -14.93
CA GLU A 47 -23.63 12.40 -15.57
C GLU A 47 -25.07 12.26 -16.11
N ASP A 48 -25.43 11.10 -16.67
CA ASP A 48 -26.77 10.86 -17.22
C ASP A 48 -27.84 10.91 -16.13
N LEU A 49 -27.51 10.44 -14.91
CA LEU A 49 -28.35 10.51 -13.73
C LEU A 49 -28.36 11.91 -13.11
N TYR A 50 -27.19 12.57 -13.03
CA TYR A 50 -27.05 13.94 -12.53
C TYR A 50 -27.99 14.92 -13.24
N GLN A 51 -28.07 14.83 -14.58
CA GLN A 51 -28.93 15.70 -15.39
C GLN A 51 -30.43 15.58 -15.07
N LEU A 52 -30.84 14.46 -14.47
CA LEU A 52 -32.21 14.14 -14.06
C LEU A 52 -32.44 14.30 -12.55
N ALA A 53 -31.47 14.88 -11.82
CA ALA A 53 -31.49 15.00 -10.36
C ALA A 53 -32.76 15.62 -9.78
N ALA A 54 -33.14 16.79 -10.30
CA ALA A 54 -34.35 17.47 -9.88
C ALA A 54 -35.61 16.63 -10.19
N GLU A 55 -35.60 15.87 -11.27
CA GLU A 55 -36.78 15.15 -11.77
C GLU A 55 -37.09 13.90 -10.95
N TYR A 56 -36.08 13.11 -10.56
CA TYR A 56 -36.30 11.94 -9.71
C TYR A 56 -36.53 12.30 -8.24
N ASP A 57 -35.91 13.37 -7.75
CA ASP A 57 -36.17 13.86 -6.39
C ASP A 57 -37.61 14.33 -6.26
N GLN A 58 -38.05 15.19 -7.20
CA GLN A 58 -39.43 15.65 -7.24
C GLN A 58 -40.42 14.51 -7.47
N ALA A 59 -40.02 13.43 -8.17
CA ALA A 59 -40.85 12.25 -8.36
C ALA A 59 -41.11 11.46 -7.07
N GLY A 60 -40.36 11.73 -6.00
CA GLY A 60 -40.55 11.09 -4.69
C GLY A 60 -39.81 9.78 -4.53
N ILE A 61 -38.70 9.57 -5.27
CA ILE A 61 -37.92 8.31 -5.20
C ILE A 61 -37.44 7.98 -3.77
N PHE A 62 -37.26 9.01 -2.93
CA PHE A 62 -36.79 8.87 -1.56
C PHE A 62 -37.92 8.83 -0.51
N GLU A 63 -39.20 8.93 -0.91
CA GLU A 63 -40.34 8.96 0.01
C GLU A 63 -40.38 7.69 0.90
N GLY A 64 -40.51 7.87 2.22
CA GLY A 64 -40.56 6.77 3.19
C GLY A 64 -39.20 6.16 3.54
N GLY A 65 -38.10 6.68 2.99
CA GLY A 65 -36.74 6.21 3.23
C GLY A 65 -35.86 7.18 4.04
N PRO A 66 -34.67 6.72 4.49
CA PRO A 66 -33.68 7.58 5.18
C PRO A 66 -33.24 8.81 4.37
N TRP A 67 -33.27 8.73 3.03
CA TRP A 67 -32.86 9.78 2.10
C TRP A 67 -33.94 10.84 1.81
N GLU A 68 -35.16 10.67 2.34
CA GLU A 68 -36.31 11.54 2.03
C GLU A 68 -35.99 13.02 2.30
N ASN A 69 -35.37 13.30 3.45
CA ASN A 69 -35.03 14.65 3.85
C ASN A 69 -33.52 14.91 3.70
N PRO A 70 -33.08 15.65 2.67
CA PRO A 70 -31.66 15.87 2.41
C PRO A 70 -30.96 16.64 3.54
N ARG A 71 -31.69 17.39 4.38
CA ARG A 71 -31.11 18.10 5.54
C ARG A 71 -30.78 17.17 6.73
N LYS A 72 -31.35 15.95 6.76
CA LYS A 72 -31.16 14.97 7.84
C LYS A 72 -30.12 13.91 7.50
N LEU A 73 -29.54 13.95 6.31
CA LEU A 73 -28.50 13.01 5.88
C LEU A 73 -27.32 13.04 6.86
N GLN A 74 -26.74 11.86 7.10
CA GLN A 74 -25.65 11.67 8.05
C GLN A 74 -24.40 11.27 7.29
N GLY A 75 -23.47 12.21 7.10
CA GLY A 75 -22.24 11.96 6.34
C GLY A 75 -21.43 10.73 6.79
N PRO A 76 -21.29 10.44 8.10
CA PRO A 76 -20.61 9.22 8.56
C PRO A 76 -21.26 7.89 8.14
N LEU A 77 -22.52 7.90 7.68
CA LEU A 77 -23.22 6.67 7.25
C LEU A 77 -23.08 6.39 5.75
N VAL A 78 -22.67 7.40 4.95
CA VAL A 78 -22.61 7.30 3.48
C VAL A 78 -21.65 6.19 3.03
N GLY A 79 -20.46 6.10 3.62
CA GLY A 79 -19.52 5.02 3.29
C GLY A 79 -20.09 3.62 3.59
N GLY A 80 -20.96 3.52 4.60
CA GLY A 80 -21.58 2.26 5.01
C GLY A 80 -22.63 1.74 4.03
N SER A 81 -23.29 2.59 3.26
CA SER A 81 -24.30 2.14 2.29
C SER A 81 -23.70 1.40 1.09
N PHE A 82 -22.40 1.60 0.83
CA PHE A 82 -21.62 0.85 -0.15
C PHE A 82 -21.04 -0.47 0.38
N LYS A 83 -21.23 -0.76 1.68
CA LYS A 83 -20.79 -2.01 2.32
C LYS A 83 -21.94 -3.02 2.52
N VAL A 84 -23.17 -2.68 2.12
CA VAL A 84 -24.36 -3.51 2.33
C VAL A 84 -25.01 -3.84 1.00
N GLU A 85 -25.32 -5.12 0.77
CA GLU A 85 -25.99 -5.58 -0.45
C GLU A 85 -27.39 -4.95 -0.63
N GLY A 86 -27.77 -4.76 -1.89
CA GLY A 86 -29.10 -4.32 -2.29
C GLY A 86 -29.17 -2.87 -2.74
N ASN A 87 -30.36 -2.29 -2.63
CA ASN A 87 -30.68 -0.99 -3.25
C ASN A 87 -30.09 0.23 -2.54
N TYR A 88 -29.45 0.05 -1.39
CA TYR A 88 -28.90 1.14 -0.60
C TYR A 88 -27.78 1.89 -1.34
N SER A 89 -26.86 1.18 -1.99
CA SER A 89 -25.81 1.81 -2.80
C SER A 89 -26.37 2.66 -3.94
N ILE A 90 -27.45 2.21 -4.59
CA ILE A 90 -28.10 2.93 -5.69
C ILE A 90 -28.79 4.19 -5.17
N LEU A 91 -29.54 4.08 -4.08
CA LEU A 91 -30.22 5.20 -3.45
C LEU A 91 -29.24 6.24 -2.91
N GLU A 92 -28.11 5.81 -2.36
CA GLU A 92 -27.04 6.71 -1.92
C GLU A 92 -26.50 7.50 -3.12
N VAL A 93 -26.13 6.84 -4.22
CA VAL A 93 -25.65 7.51 -5.43
C VAL A 93 -26.64 8.56 -5.92
N LEU A 94 -27.92 8.20 -6.04
CA LEU A 94 -28.95 9.15 -6.46
C LEU A 94 -29.13 10.30 -5.46
N SER A 95 -29.04 10.03 -4.16
CA SER A 95 -29.14 11.08 -3.14
C SER A 95 -27.98 12.05 -3.25
N GLU A 96 -26.75 11.57 -3.42
CA GLU A 96 -25.57 12.43 -3.52
C GLU A 96 -25.52 13.23 -4.82
N LEU A 97 -25.96 12.65 -5.94
CA LEU A 97 -26.13 13.40 -7.19
C LEU A 97 -27.18 14.51 -7.06
N ARG A 98 -28.26 14.29 -6.29
CA ARG A 98 -29.22 15.34 -5.94
C ARG A 98 -28.56 16.44 -5.10
N VAL A 99 -27.79 16.09 -4.08
CA VAL A 99 -27.11 17.08 -3.23
C VAL A 99 -26.10 17.87 -4.05
N LEU A 100 -25.39 17.23 -4.99
CA LEU A 100 -24.49 17.89 -5.93
C LEU A 100 -25.23 18.92 -6.81
N ALA A 101 -26.38 18.55 -7.37
CA ALA A 101 -27.19 19.48 -8.17
C ALA A 101 -27.65 20.70 -7.35
N ILE A 102 -27.96 20.52 -6.06
CA ILE A 102 -28.29 21.61 -5.14
C ILE A 102 -27.06 22.48 -4.85
N ALA A 103 -25.90 21.86 -4.58
CA ALA A 103 -24.64 22.56 -4.31
C ALA A 103 -24.16 23.41 -5.49
N LYS A 104 -24.37 22.95 -6.73
CA LYS A 104 -24.05 23.68 -7.97
C LYS A 104 -25.09 24.75 -8.34
N GLY A 105 -26.27 24.72 -7.70
CA GLY A 105 -27.37 25.64 -7.98
C GLY A 105 -28.23 25.24 -9.18
N ASP A 106 -27.98 24.08 -9.76
CA ASP A 106 -28.75 23.50 -10.87
C ASP A 106 -30.14 23.02 -10.40
N TYR A 107 -30.29 22.76 -9.10
CA TYR A 107 -31.55 22.39 -8.48
C TYR A 107 -31.82 23.20 -7.19
N GLN A 108 -32.93 23.94 -7.15
CA GLN A 108 -33.38 24.62 -5.94
C GLN A 108 -34.29 23.72 -5.11
N HIS A 109 -33.84 23.36 -3.90
CA HIS A 109 -34.59 22.53 -2.98
C HIS A 109 -35.11 23.34 -1.77
N SER A 110 -36.32 23.04 -1.30
CA SER A 110 -36.98 23.82 -0.25
C SER A 110 -36.38 23.62 1.15
N ASN A 111 -35.77 22.46 1.40
CA ASN A 111 -35.26 22.06 2.72
C ASN A 111 -33.73 22.10 2.86
N LEU A 112 -32.98 22.35 1.79
CA LEU A 112 -31.51 22.35 1.80
C LEU A 112 -30.99 23.47 0.92
N THR A 113 -30.13 24.33 1.46
CA THR A 113 -29.48 25.41 0.72
C THR A 113 -28.23 24.91 -0.03
N ALA A 114 -27.78 25.66 -1.05
CA ALA A 114 -26.56 25.32 -1.79
C ALA A 114 -25.31 25.25 -0.88
N ASP A 115 -25.20 26.14 0.11
CA ASP A 115 -24.06 26.16 1.03
C ASP A 115 -24.10 24.99 2.03
N GLU A 116 -25.28 24.64 2.56
CA GLU A 116 -25.45 23.43 3.39
C GLU A 116 -25.12 22.16 2.57
N ALA A 117 -25.52 22.10 1.30
CA ALA A 117 -25.22 21.00 0.40
C ALA A 117 -23.71 20.87 0.13
N ARG A 118 -23.01 21.96 -0.17
CA ARG A 118 -21.53 21.97 -0.32
C ARG A 118 -20.84 21.49 0.95
N THR A 119 -21.26 22.00 2.11
CA THR A 119 -20.71 21.60 3.41
C THR A 119 -20.88 20.10 3.65
N PHE A 120 -22.04 19.55 3.30
CA PHE A 120 -22.31 18.12 3.41
C PHE A 120 -21.42 17.30 2.47
N LEU A 121 -21.33 17.67 1.19
CA LEU A 121 -20.50 16.98 0.21
C LEU A 121 -19.02 16.99 0.60
N ASN A 122 -18.50 18.13 1.03
CA ASN A 122 -17.13 18.24 1.53
C ASN A 122 -16.87 17.27 2.70
N LYS A 123 -17.84 17.15 3.61
CA LYS A 123 -17.74 16.23 4.75
C LYS A 123 -17.72 14.77 4.33
N ILE A 124 -18.59 14.35 3.40
CA ILE A 124 -18.59 12.95 2.96
C ILE A 124 -17.35 12.60 2.15
N MET A 125 -16.83 13.54 1.35
CA MET A 125 -15.59 13.34 0.61
C MET A 125 -14.42 13.13 1.59
N ALA A 126 -14.37 13.88 2.69
CA ALA A 126 -13.30 13.76 3.70
C ALA A 126 -13.34 12.42 4.43
N LEU A 127 -14.55 11.94 4.73
CA LEU A 127 -14.77 10.68 5.45
C LEU A 127 -14.56 9.44 4.57
N ASN A 128 -14.48 9.60 3.24
CA ASN A 128 -14.42 8.49 2.28
C ASN A 128 -13.30 8.70 1.25
N LEU A 129 -12.16 9.26 1.67
CA LEU A 129 -10.98 9.46 0.81
C LEU A 129 -10.54 8.16 0.13
N ASP A 130 -10.67 7.03 0.83
CA ASP A 130 -10.37 5.69 0.31
C ASP A 130 -11.23 5.27 -0.89
N MET A 131 -12.41 5.88 -1.09
CA MET A 131 -13.22 5.63 -2.30
C MET A 131 -12.71 6.44 -3.50
N ILE A 132 -11.98 7.53 -3.27
CA ILE A 132 -11.34 8.34 -4.31
C ILE A 132 -9.98 7.72 -4.67
N PHE A 133 -9.21 7.34 -3.66
CA PHE A 133 -7.88 6.72 -3.78
C PHE A 133 -7.82 5.39 -3.02
N PRO A 134 -8.35 4.30 -3.60
CA PRO A 134 -8.40 2.97 -2.98
C PRO A 134 -7.06 2.56 -2.35
N PRO A 135 -7.02 2.23 -1.04
CA PRO A 135 -5.82 1.75 -0.39
C PRO A 135 -5.55 0.27 -0.75
N GLU A 136 -4.29 -0.13 -0.74
CA GLU A 136 -3.84 -1.51 -1.01
C GLU A 136 -4.04 -2.44 0.22
N THR A 137 -5.16 -2.32 0.94
CA THR A 137 -5.39 -3.06 2.19
C THR A 137 -6.05 -4.41 1.99
N GLU A 138 -5.94 -5.28 2.99
CA GLU A 138 -6.64 -6.56 3.01
C GLU A 138 -8.17 -6.36 3.11
N GLU A 139 -8.62 -5.35 3.88
CA GLU A 139 -10.05 -4.98 3.93
C GLU A 139 -10.54 -4.56 2.54
N ALA A 140 -9.82 -3.68 1.84
CA ALA A 140 -10.19 -3.23 0.51
C ALA A 140 -10.21 -4.37 -0.50
N ARG A 141 -9.27 -5.32 -0.40
CA ARG A 141 -9.20 -6.50 -1.27
C ARG A 141 -10.35 -7.47 -1.04
N ILE A 142 -10.69 -7.78 0.22
CA ILE A 142 -11.78 -8.69 0.57
C ILE A 142 -13.14 -8.10 0.20
N ASN A 143 -13.32 -6.79 0.38
CA ASN A 143 -14.63 -6.14 0.28
C ASN A 143 -15.00 -5.61 -1.12
N GLN A 144 -14.23 -5.91 -2.19
CA GLN A 144 -14.48 -5.46 -3.57
C GLN A 144 -15.80 -6.00 -4.17
N THR A 145 -16.91 -5.51 -3.66
CA THR A 145 -18.28 -5.81 -4.08
C THR A 145 -18.71 -4.85 -5.20
N GLN A 146 -19.82 -5.17 -5.88
CA GLN A 146 -20.38 -4.27 -6.88
C GLN A 146 -20.81 -2.95 -6.25
N GLU A 147 -21.35 -2.99 -5.03
CA GLU A 147 -21.75 -1.85 -4.21
C GLU A 147 -20.56 -0.93 -3.93
N GLN A 148 -19.40 -1.47 -3.57
CA GLN A 148 -18.19 -0.68 -3.34
C GLN A 148 -17.72 0.01 -4.63
N LYS A 149 -17.80 -0.66 -5.79
CA LYS A 149 -17.47 -0.05 -7.09
C LYS A 149 -18.37 1.15 -7.40
N ARG A 150 -19.67 1.08 -7.08
CA ARG A 150 -20.59 2.21 -7.24
C ARG A 150 -20.17 3.40 -6.38
N GLY A 151 -19.71 3.14 -5.15
CA GLY A 151 -19.12 4.15 -4.27
C GLY A 151 -17.90 4.82 -4.91
N ILE A 152 -16.95 4.03 -5.42
CA ILE A 152 -15.75 4.55 -6.11
C ILE A 152 -16.15 5.47 -7.28
N PHE A 153 -17.05 5.03 -8.15
CA PHE A 153 -17.53 5.86 -9.26
C PHE A 153 -18.16 7.17 -8.78
N LEU A 154 -19.01 7.12 -7.74
CA LEU A 154 -19.62 8.32 -7.18
C LEU A 154 -18.58 9.29 -6.65
N PHE A 155 -17.65 8.83 -5.81
CA PHE A 155 -16.67 9.69 -5.16
C PHE A 155 -15.67 10.27 -6.17
N GLN A 156 -15.29 9.52 -7.22
CA GLN A 156 -14.51 10.04 -8.35
C GLN A 156 -15.27 11.14 -9.10
N TYR A 157 -16.56 10.91 -9.42
CA TYR A 157 -17.38 11.91 -10.08
C TYR A 157 -17.59 13.17 -9.21
N LEU A 158 -17.83 13.02 -7.91
CA LEU A 158 -17.94 14.15 -6.97
C LEU A 158 -16.62 14.95 -6.88
N ALA A 159 -15.47 14.25 -6.88
CA ALA A 159 -14.15 14.86 -6.88
C ALA A 159 -13.90 15.74 -8.12
N GLU A 160 -14.38 15.33 -9.29
CA GLU A 160 -14.29 16.12 -10.53
C GLU A 160 -15.18 17.38 -10.52
N GLN A 161 -16.25 17.38 -9.73
CA GLN A 161 -17.31 18.40 -9.79
C GLN A 161 -17.23 19.46 -8.68
N LEU A 162 -16.47 19.21 -7.61
CA LEU A 162 -16.40 20.07 -6.43
C LEU A 162 -15.01 20.69 -6.24
N SER A 163 -14.97 21.96 -5.81
CA SER A 163 -13.75 22.60 -5.29
C SER A 163 -13.63 22.32 -3.79
N LEU A 164 -12.68 21.49 -3.38
CA LEU A 164 -12.73 20.77 -2.10
C LEU A 164 -11.68 21.25 -1.07
N GLY A 165 -11.64 22.55 -0.74
CA GLY A 165 -10.66 23.09 0.21
C GLY A 165 -10.65 22.41 1.60
N ALA A 166 -11.80 21.90 2.05
CA ALA A 166 -11.94 21.14 3.31
C ALA A 166 -11.27 19.76 3.32
N LEU A 167 -10.88 19.20 2.15
CA LEU A 167 -10.16 17.92 2.06
C LEU A 167 -8.66 18.04 2.28
N SER A 168 -8.12 19.25 2.13
CA SER A 168 -6.68 19.49 2.07
C SER A 168 -5.88 18.88 3.21
N SER A 169 -6.27 19.15 4.46
CA SER A 169 -5.57 18.61 5.62
C SER A 169 -5.60 17.07 5.69
N THR A 170 -6.71 16.44 5.33
CA THR A 170 -6.83 14.97 5.34
C THR A 170 -6.00 14.36 4.20
N LEU A 171 -6.03 14.97 3.03
CA LEU A 171 -5.25 14.54 1.87
C LEU A 171 -3.74 14.69 2.12
N VAL A 172 -3.30 15.82 2.67
CA VAL A 172 -1.90 16.07 3.03
C VAL A 172 -1.43 15.08 4.08
N ASN A 173 -2.21 14.86 5.15
CA ASN A 173 -1.88 13.86 6.17
C ASN A 173 -1.74 12.44 5.59
N GLU A 174 -2.57 12.10 4.59
CA GLU A 174 -2.48 10.81 3.91
C GLU A 174 -1.22 10.71 3.04
N ILE A 175 -0.87 11.77 2.28
CA ILE A 175 0.38 11.83 1.52
C ILE A 175 1.59 11.74 2.46
N ASP A 176 1.59 12.48 3.57
CA ASP A 176 2.64 12.41 4.61
C ASP A 176 2.80 10.98 5.15
N ARG A 177 1.67 10.31 5.44
CA ARG A 177 1.64 8.93 5.96
C ARG A 177 2.19 7.93 4.96
N LEU A 178 1.85 8.05 3.67
CA LEU A 178 2.29 7.13 2.63
C LEU A 178 3.77 7.36 2.30
N THR A 179 4.19 8.61 2.15
CA THR A 179 5.59 8.96 1.85
C THR A 179 6.53 8.58 2.98
N ALA A 180 6.08 8.58 4.24
CA ALA A 180 6.84 8.11 5.40
C ALA A 180 7.37 6.67 5.26
N GLN A 181 6.61 5.81 4.60
CA GLN A 181 6.96 4.41 4.42
C GLN A 181 7.96 4.17 3.29
N ARG A 182 8.29 5.21 2.49
CA ARG A 182 9.19 5.12 1.33
C ARG A 182 8.82 3.94 0.39
N PRO A 183 7.57 3.85 -0.08
CA PRO A 183 7.16 2.76 -0.96
C PRO A 183 7.90 2.85 -2.30
N ILE A 184 8.20 1.70 -2.90
CA ILE A 184 8.75 1.62 -4.26
C ILE A 184 7.69 2.09 -5.28
N MET A 185 6.44 1.70 -5.07
CA MET A 185 5.31 2.04 -5.92
C MET A 185 4.67 3.36 -5.46
N VAL A 186 4.95 4.45 -6.17
CA VAL A 186 4.51 5.81 -5.80
C VAL A 186 3.37 6.35 -6.66
N LYS A 187 2.75 5.54 -7.52
CA LYS A 187 1.72 5.99 -8.46
C LYS A 187 0.50 6.57 -7.74
N ARG A 188 -0.05 5.86 -6.75
CA ARG A 188 -1.16 6.34 -5.89
C ARG A 188 -0.80 7.69 -5.24
N ILE A 189 0.42 7.83 -4.73
CA ILE A 189 0.90 9.07 -4.13
C ILE A 189 0.92 10.20 -5.17
N LYS A 190 1.43 9.94 -6.38
CA LYS A 190 1.45 10.93 -7.47
C LYS A 190 0.04 11.34 -7.93
N GLU A 191 -0.91 10.41 -7.98
CA GLU A 191 -2.31 10.69 -8.28
C GLU A 191 -2.95 11.59 -7.20
N MET A 192 -2.68 11.31 -5.92
CA MET A 192 -3.12 12.16 -4.80
C MET A 192 -2.50 13.56 -4.86
N ILE A 193 -1.22 13.68 -5.21
CA ILE A 193 -0.53 14.97 -5.36
C ILE A 193 -1.12 15.76 -6.54
N GLY A 194 -1.34 15.12 -7.69
CA GLY A 194 -1.98 15.76 -8.84
C GLY A 194 -3.41 16.21 -8.54
N PHE A 195 -4.13 15.46 -7.71
CA PHE A 195 -5.42 15.92 -7.21
C PHE A 195 -5.30 17.11 -6.25
N ALA A 196 -4.30 17.10 -5.36
CA ALA A 196 -4.02 18.17 -4.42
C ALA A 196 -3.67 19.49 -5.13
N GLU A 197 -3.07 19.46 -6.32
CA GLU A 197 -2.78 20.64 -7.14
C GLU A 197 -4.03 21.50 -7.39
N ASN A 198 -5.17 20.86 -7.67
CA ASN A 198 -6.45 21.56 -7.87
C ASN A 198 -6.90 22.33 -6.62
N LEU A 199 -6.43 21.95 -5.43
CA LEU A 199 -6.76 22.59 -4.16
C LEU A 199 -5.93 23.86 -3.88
N LEU A 200 -4.78 24.06 -4.54
CA LEU A 200 -3.91 25.22 -4.31
C LEU A 200 -4.60 26.56 -4.57
N THR A 201 -5.57 26.57 -5.49
CA THR A 201 -6.38 27.74 -5.86
C THR A 201 -7.57 28.00 -4.93
N SER A 202 -7.82 27.11 -3.96
CA SER A 202 -8.93 27.25 -3.02
C SER A 202 -8.64 28.30 -1.94
N ASP A 203 -9.61 29.18 -1.69
CA ASP A 203 -9.55 30.18 -0.61
C ASP A 203 -9.68 29.56 0.79
N ASP A 204 -10.22 28.33 0.88
CA ASP A 204 -10.42 27.61 2.15
C ASP A 204 -9.16 26.86 2.63
N LEU A 205 -8.08 26.89 1.84
CA LEU A 205 -6.81 26.24 2.15
C LEU A 205 -6.00 27.09 3.15
N ASP A 206 -5.62 26.52 4.28
CA ASP A 206 -4.74 27.20 5.23
C ASP A 206 -3.31 27.35 4.69
N PRO A 207 -2.49 28.29 5.22
CA PRO A 207 -1.15 28.53 4.70
C PRO A 207 -0.23 27.31 4.76
N LEU A 208 -0.30 26.53 5.84
CA LEU A 208 0.52 25.34 6.05
C LEU A 208 0.16 24.22 5.06
N GLY A 209 -1.15 23.98 4.85
CA GLY A 209 -1.61 23.04 3.84
C GLY A 209 -1.20 23.44 2.43
N ARG A 210 -1.18 24.75 2.12
CA ARG A 210 -0.66 25.25 0.84
C ARG A 210 0.81 24.94 0.64
N GLU A 211 1.62 25.19 1.66
CA GLU A 211 3.05 24.93 1.64
C GLU A 211 3.34 23.43 1.47
N ASN A 212 2.65 22.57 2.22
CA ASN A 212 2.82 21.11 2.11
C ASN A 212 2.40 20.57 0.75
N ILE A 213 1.27 21.02 0.19
CA ILE A 213 0.85 20.60 -1.16
C ILE A 213 1.88 21.05 -2.19
N GLN A 214 2.37 22.30 -2.08
CA GLN A 214 3.39 22.81 -3.00
C GLN A 214 4.69 22.00 -2.91
N LEU A 215 5.15 21.66 -1.71
CA LEU A 215 6.32 20.82 -1.49
C LEU A 215 6.18 19.48 -2.22
N TYR A 216 5.05 18.80 -2.09
CA TYR A 216 4.83 17.53 -2.77
C TYR A 216 4.70 17.66 -4.28
N LEU A 217 4.05 18.72 -4.77
CA LEU A 217 3.97 19.02 -6.20
C LEU A 217 5.36 19.25 -6.79
N ASP A 218 6.18 20.06 -6.13
CA ASP A 218 7.57 20.34 -6.52
C ASP A 218 8.41 19.05 -6.52
N SER A 219 8.23 18.19 -5.52
CA SER A 219 8.96 16.93 -5.37
C SER A 219 8.76 15.97 -6.55
N VAL A 220 7.56 15.96 -7.16
CA VAL A 220 7.25 15.08 -8.30
C VAL A 220 7.47 15.75 -9.67
N SER A 221 7.70 17.07 -9.71
CA SER A 221 7.81 17.85 -10.94
C SER A 221 9.16 18.56 -11.08
N ALA A 222 9.41 19.58 -10.28
CA ALA A 222 10.57 20.47 -10.32
C ALA A 222 10.94 20.95 -8.90
N PRO A 223 11.90 20.31 -8.22
CA PRO A 223 12.15 20.52 -6.78
C PRO A 223 12.89 21.82 -6.45
N THR A 224 13.50 22.48 -7.44
CA THR A 224 14.31 23.69 -7.24
C THR A 224 13.80 24.87 -8.06
N GLU A 225 14.09 26.09 -7.62
CA GLU A 225 13.73 27.30 -8.36
C GLU A 225 14.32 27.33 -9.78
N LEU A 226 15.53 26.78 -9.98
CA LEU A 226 16.14 26.69 -11.30
C LEU A 226 15.39 25.68 -12.19
N SER A 227 15.06 24.50 -11.67
CA SER A 227 14.30 23.49 -12.42
C SER A 227 12.89 23.96 -12.77
N LYS A 228 12.25 24.76 -11.90
CA LYS A 228 10.96 25.40 -12.19
C LYS A 228 11.05 26.46 -13.28
N ALA A 229 12.11 27.27 -13.26
CA ALA A 229 12.34 28.31 -14.27
C ALA A 229 12.62 27.72 -15.66
N TYR A 230 13.20 26.52 -15.73
CA TYR A 230 13.59 25.85 -16.97
C TYR A 230 13.05 24.42 -17.06
N PRO A 231 11.76 24.23 -17.41
CA PRO A 231 11.14 22.90 -17.50
C PRO A 231 11.76 22.00 -18.59
N ASP A 232 12.34 22.61 -19.63
CA ASP A 232 13.11 21.89 -20.63
C ASP A 232 14.52 21.58 -20.10
N PHE A 233 14.87 20.29 -20.06
CA PHE A 233 16.13 19.86 -19.45
C PHE A 233 17.36 20.40 -20.18
N ALA A 234 17.33 20.61 -21.49
CA ALA A 234 18.46 21.16 -22.22
C ALA A 234 18.73 22.62 -21.82
N GLN A 235 17.68 23.41 -21.59
CA GLN A 235 17.79 24.76 -21.03
C GLN A 235 18.29 24.73 -19.59
N PHE A 236 17.71 23.88 -18.72
CA PHE A 236 18.17 23.70 -17.35
C PHE A 236 19.67 23.35 -17.30
N ARG A 237 20.13 22.41 -18.13
CA ARG A 237 21.55 22.01 -18.21
C ARG A 237 22.46 23.19 -18.57
N ASN A 238 22.04 24.05 -19.50
CA ASN A 238 22.85 25.22 -19.89
C ASN A 238 23.01 26.20 -18.73
N GLU A 239 21.93 26.46 -18.01
CA GLU A 239 21.93 27.39 -16.87
C GLU A 239 22.68 26.79 -15.68
N PHE A 240 22.49 25.50 -15.39
CA PHE A 240 23.24 24.77 -14.38
C PHE A 240 24.75 24.81 -14.64
N ASN A 241 25.19 24.70 -15.89
CA ASN A 241 26.61 24.81 -16.25
C ASN A 241 27.15 26.25 -16.25
N ALA A 242 26.27 27.26 -16.27
CA ALA A 242 26.65 28.67 -16.18
C ALA A 242 26.83 29.13 -14.72
N LEU A 243 26.30 28.37 -13.75
CA LEU A 243 26.51 28.57 -12.33
C LEU A 243 27.98 28.40 -11.94
N SER A 244 28.39 29.07 -10.86
CA SER A 244 29.66 28.80 -10.20
C SER A 244 29.67 27.40 -9.56
N ASP A 245 30.86 26.87 -9.27
CA ASP A 245 31.00 25.53 -8.66
C ASP A 245 30.20 25.42 -7.35
N MET A 246 30.27 26.44 -6.48
CA MET A 246 29.49 26.48 -5.24
C MET A 246 27.98 26.50 -5.47
N GLU A 247 27.51 27.22 -6.50
CA GLU A 247 26.08 27.25 -6.84
C GLU A 247 25.60 25.92 -7.41
N ARG A 248 26.45 25.19 -8.16
CA ARG A 248 26.15 23.82 -8.62
C ARG A 248 26.05 22.82 -7.48
N GLU A 249 26.94 22.93 -6.49
CA GLU A 249 26.88 22.11 -5.26
C GLU A 249 25.58 22.37 -4.51
N LEU A 250 25.24 23.63 -4.24
CA LEU A 250 24.00 24.01 -3.56
C LEU A 250 22.74 23.58 -4.32
N GLU A 251 22.77 23.64 -5.65
CA GLU A 251 21.67 23.18 -6.49
C GLU A 251 21.53 21.65 -6.40
N ALA A 252 22.64 20.90 -6.47
CA ALA A 252 22.64 19.45 -6.29
C ALA A 252 22.12 19.03 -4.91
N GLU A 253 22.55 19.70 -3.84
CA GLU A 253 22.07 19.45 -2.47
C GLU A 253 20.55 19.64 -2.35
N LYS A 254 19.98 20.70 -2.93
CA LYS A 254 18.52 20.93 -2.89
C LYS A 254 17.72 19.80 -3.54
N PHE A 255 18.21 19.25 -4.66
CA PHE A 255 17.59 18.08 -5.27
C PHE A 255 17.60 16.88 -4.31
N ALA A 256 18.72 16.66 -3.63
CA ALA A 256 18.84 15.60 -2.63
C ALA A 256 17.92 15.83 -1.44
N ASP A 257 17.87 17.03 -0.87
CA ASP A 257 17.05 17.36 0.30
C ASP A 257 15.57 17.03 0.03
N VAL A 258 15.02 17.48 -1.09
CA VAL A 258 13.63 17.20 -1.46
C VAL A 258 13.38 15.71 -1.62
N MET A 259 14.29 14.99 -2.30
CA MET A 259 14.21 13.54 -2.45
C MET A 259 14.29 12.82 -1.10
N ARG A 260 15.15 13.26 -0.18
CA ARG A 260 15.37 12.61 1.12
C ARG A 260 14.23 12.87 2.09
N ASP A 261 13.67 14.07 2.08
CA ASP A 261 12.57 14.47 2.96
C ASP A 261 11.26 13.78 2.54
N THR A 262 10.97 13.76 1.25
CA THR A 262 9.70 13.23 0.73
C THR A 262 9.77 11.77 0.30
N GLY A 263 10.97 11.26 0.00
CA GLY A 263 11.12 9.95 -0.64
C GLY A 263 10.62 9.92 -2.09
N LEU A 264 10.21 11.06 -2.67
CA LEU A 264 9.73 11.17 -4.04
C LEU A 264 10.83 11.75 -4.92
N VAL A 265 10.93 11.25 -6.15
CA VAL A 265 11.94 11.71 -7.11
C VAL A 265 11.27 12.34 -8.33
N SER A 266 11.73 13.55 -8.68
CA SER A 266 11.28 14.23 -9.89
C SER A 266 11.99 13.69 -11.15
N PRO A 267 11.33 13.73 -12.32
CA PRO A 267 11.98 13.41 -13.59
C PRO A 267 13.22 14.26 -13.90
N VAL A 268 13.23 15.53 -13.48
CA VAL A 268 14.37 16.43 -13.68
C VAL A 268 15.59 15.98 -12.88
N HIS A 269 15.38 15.46 -11.66
CA HIS A 269 16.46 14.90 -10.83
C HIS A 269 17.15 13.71 -11.50
N ALA A 270 16.36 12.81 -12.10
CA ALA A 270 16.89 11.69 -12.87
C ALA A 270 17.78 12.19 -14.03
N ASN A 271 17.32 13.18 -14.79
CA ASN A 271 18.12 13.76 -15.87
C ASN A 271 19.41 14.44 -15.38
N LEU A 272 19.35 15.17 -14.25
CA LEU A 272 20.53 15.78 -13.63
C LEU A 272 21.57 14.70 -13.27
N VAL A 273 21.16 13.64 -12.57
CA VAL A 273 22.07 12.56 -12.16
C VAL A 273 22.68 11.83 -13.35
N ARG A 274 21.89 11.55 -14.39
CA ARG A 274 22.43 10.99 -15.64
C ARG A 274 23.51 11.89 -16.24
N PHE A 275 23.22 13.18 -16.38
CA PHE A 275 24.17 14.17 -16.90
C PHE A 275 25.46 14.21 -16.06
N LEU A 276 25.36 14.21 -14.73
CA LEU A 276 26.53 14.22 -13.85
C LEU A 276 27.36 12.92 -13.95
N ALA A 277 26.71 11.77 -14.17
CA ALA A 277 27.38 10.50 -14.41
C ALA A 277 28.10 10.47 -15.77
N GLU A 278 27.51 11.04 -16.82
CA GLU A 278 28.16 11.20 -18.13
C GLU A 278 29.44 12.04 -18.04
N GLU A 279 29.42 13.11 -17.26
CA GLU A 279 30.54 14.05 -17.06
C GLU A 279 31.59 13.58 -16.02
N ASP A 280 31.45 12.36 -15.48
CA ASP A 280 32.32 11.82 -14.42
C ASP A 280 32.40 12.73 -13.17
N ALA A 281 31.33 13.47 -12.87
CA ALA A 281 31.27 14.43 -11.78
C ALA A 281 30.91 13.76 -10.45
N SER A 282 31.77 12.85 -9.96
CA SER A 282 31.50 12.02 -8.77
C SER A 282 31.14 12.83 -7.53
N HIS A 283 31.79 13.96 -7.29
CA HIS A 283 31.48 14.87 -6.18
C HIS A 283 30.05 15.42 -6.25
N LEU A 284 29.62 15.91 -7.41
CA LEU A 284 28.25 16.40 -7.60
C LEU A 284 27.22 15.25 -7.57
N LEU A 285 27.59 14.03 -7.96
CA LEU A 285 26.75 12.84 -7.79
C LEU A 285 26.51 12.53 -6.31
N VAL A 286 27.56 12.59 -5.48
CA VAL A 286 27.45 12.42 -4.02
C VAL A 286 26.47 13.43 -3.43
N LEU A 287 26.60 14.71 -3.81
CA LEU A 287 25.71 15.77 -3.33
C LEU A 287 24.27 15.61 -3.84
N SER A 288 24.08 15.33 -5.13
CA SER A 288 22.73 15.17 -5.73
C SER A 288 21.98 13.95 -5.23
N LEU A 289 22.66 12.95 -4.70
CA LEU A 289 22.05 11.79 -4.03
C LEU A 289 21.91 11.99 -2.51
N GLY A 290 22.57 13.01 -1.94
CA GLY A 290 22.62 13.27 -0.50
C GLY A 290 23.25 12.11 0.27
N LEU A 291 24.34 11.51 -0.24
CA LEU A 291 24.93 10.32 0.35
C LEU A 291 25.61 10.61 1.69
N THR A 292 25.44 9.71 2.66
CA THR A 292 26.31 9.64 3.83
C THR A 292 27.77 9.33 3.46
N GLU A 293 28.71 9.52 4.39
CA GLU A 293 30.13 9.14 4.21
C GLU A 293 30.31 7.69 3.74
N LYS A 294 29.50 6.76 4.25
CA LYS A 294 29.52 5.36 3.82
C LYS A 294 29.03 5.19 2.37
N GLY A 295 27.98 5.93 1.99
CA GLY A 295 27.47 5.94 0.63
C GLY A 295 28.45 6.55 -0.35
N GLU A 296 29.10 7.66 0.00
CA GLU A 296 30.16 8.29 -0.78
C GLU A 296 31.34 7.32 -1.00
N ALA A 297 31.78 6.63 0.05
CA ALA A 297 32.85 5.63 -0.07
C ALA A 297 32.46 4.51 -1.04
N ASN A 298 31.24 3.99 -0.95
CA ASN A 298 30.73 2.95 -1.86
C ASN A 298 30.62 3.45 -3.31
N LEU A 299 30.14 4.68 -3.52
CA LEU A 299 30.06 5.28 -4.85
C LEU A 299 31.43 5.43 -5.47
N ASN A 300 32.40 5.97 -4.71
CA ASN A 300 33.75 6.21 -5.21
C ASN A 300 34.53 4.91 -5.46
N GLU A 301 34.37 3.90 -4.60
CA GLU A 301 35.01 2.59 -4.76
C GLU A 301 34.49 1.85 -6.01
N HIS A 302 33.20 1.97 -6.31
CA HIS A 302 32.52 1.24 -7.39
C HIS A 302 32.02 2.15 -8.52
N PHE A 303 32.65 3.31 -8.72
CA PHE A 303 32.13 4.39 -9.57
C PHE A 303 31.78 3.95 -10.99
N THR A 304 32.61 3.11 -11.62
CA THR A 304 32.36 2.59 -12.97
C THR A 304 31.03 1.84 -13.06
N LEU A 305 30.77 0.93 -12.12
CA LEU A 305 29.53 0.17 -12.08
C LEU A 305 28.34 1.08 -11.75
N VAL A 306 28.50 1.99 -10.77
CA VAL A 306 27.44 2.94 -10.40
C VAL A 306 27.06 3.83 -11.59
N LYS A 307 28.03 4.33 -12.34
CA LYS A 307 27.81 5.08 -13.59
C LYS A 307 27.03 4.24 -14.59
N GLU A 308 27.43 3.00 -14.83
CA GLU A 308 26.73 2.10 -15.76
C GLU A 308 25.28 1.85 -15.32
N LEU A 309 25.05 1.57 -14.04
CA LEU A 309 23.71 1.41 -13.48
C LEU A 309 22.85 2.67 -13.66
N ILE A 310 23.43 3.87 -13.44
CA ILE A 310 22.73 5.14 -13.66
C ILE A 310 22.30 5.25 -15.13
N LEU A 311 23.23 5.02 -16.06
CA LEU A 311 22.97 5.20 -17.49
C LEU A 311 21.96 4.20 -18.04
N LEU A 312 21.90 2.99 -17.49
CA LEU A 312 20.96 1.94 -17.90
C LEU A 312 19.58 2.04 -17.24
N ALA A 313 19.52 2.43 -15.96
CA ALA A 313 18.30 2.28 -15.15
C ALA A 313 17.60 3.58 -14.77
N ILE A 314 18.32 4.70 -14.67
CA ILE A 314 17.78 5.96 -14.15
C ILE A 314 17.33 6.83 -15.31
N TYR A 315 16.02 6.95 -15.52
CA TYR A 315 15.39 7.78 -16.56
C TYR A 315 14.20 8.53 -15.96
N PRO A 316 13.64 9.55 -16.63
CA PRO A 316 12.39 10.21 -16.20
C PRO A 316 11.29 9.23 -15.75
N ALA A 317 11.04 8.20 -16.55
CA ALA A 317 10.02 7.17 -16.29
C ALA A 317 10.35 6.25 -15.10
N THR A 318 11.63 6.11 -14.75
CA THR A 318 12.12 5.28 -13.63
C THR A 318 12.75 6.13 -12.52
N SER A 319 12.46 7.43 -12.49
CA SER A 319 13.08 8.42 -11.58
C SER A 319 13.06 7.98 -10.12
N GLN A 320 11.98 7.33 -9.67
CA GLN A 320 11.84 6.82 -8.31
C GLN A 320 12.98 5.88 -7.87
N SER A 321 13.59 5.14 -8.80
CA SER A 321 14.70 4.23 -8.51
C SER A 321 15.98 4.93 -8.05
N LEU A 322 16.07 6.26 -8.24
CA LEU A 322 17.19 7.06 -7.76
C LEU A 322 17.29 7.07 -6.23
N TYR A 323 16.15 7.13 -5.53
CA TYR A 323 16.14 7.00 -4.08
C TYR A 323 16.63 5.59 -3.67
N GLY A 324 16.20 4.55 -4.39
CA GLY A 324 16.71 3.19 -4.24
C GLY A 324 18.24 3.09 -4.39
N LEU A 325 18.79 3.68 -5.45
CA LEU A 325 20.24 3.74 -5.68
C LEU A 325 20.97 4.41 -4.51
N ALA A 326 20.48 5.57 -4.05
CA ALA A 326 21.08 6.30 -2.95
C ALA A 326 21.13 5.43 -1.66
N ARG A 327 20.01 4.80 -1.30
CA ARG A 327 19.94 3.92 -0.12
C ARG A 327 20.76 2.65 -0.28
N MET A 328 20.81 2.06 -1.47
CA MET A 328 21.63 0.87 -1.76
C MET A 328 23.12 1.13 -1.47
N LEU A 329 23.62 2.31 -1.89
CA LEU A 329 25.00 2.74 -1.64
C LEU A 329 25.27 2.92 -0.14
N GLU A 330 24.37 3.57 0.59
CA GLU A 330 24.51 3.80 2.05
C GLU A 330 24.43 2.51 2.87
N ARG A 331 23.59 1.57 2.42
CA ARG A 331 23.52 0.24 3.00
C ARG A 331 24.81 -0.55 2.76
N GLY A 332 25.63 -0.17 1.78
CA GLY A 332 26.87 -0.88 1.42
C GLY A 332 26.60 -2.21 0.75
N VAL A 333 25.51 -2.30 -0.02
CA VAL A 333 25.07 -3.55 -0.65
C VAL A 333 26.13 -4.06 -1.65
N LEU A 334 26.82 -3.16 -2.34
CA LEU A 334 27.89 -3.48 -3.28
C LEU A 334 29.13 -4.10 -2.61
N SER A 335 29.33 -3.86 -1.31
CA SER A 335 30.42 -4.48 -0.55
C SER A 335 30.23 -5.98 -0.31
N SER A 336 29.02 -6.52 -0.57
CA SER A 336 28.75 -7.95 -0.49
C SER A 336 29.29 -8.65 -1.75
N PRO A 337 30.24 -9.62 -1.62
CA PRO A 337 30.89 -10.25 -2.76
C PRO A 337 29.99 -10.79 -3.89
N PRO A 338 28.83 -11.42 -3.63
CA PRO A 338 27.97 -11.94 -4.70
C PRO A 338 27.19 -10.85 -5.46
N VAL A 339 27.10 -9.62 -4.95
CA VAL A 339 26.21 -8.60 -5.51
C VAL A 339 26.72 -8.05 -6.84
N ILE A 340 27.99 -7.64 -6.91
CA ILE A 340 28.56 -7.06 -8.14
C ILE A 340 28.47 -8.05 -9.31
N PRO A 341 28.93 -9.33 -9.19
CA PRO A 341 28.76 -10.31 -10.26
C PRO A 341 27.30 -10.62 -10.59
N GLY A 342 26.40 -10.51 -9.61
CA GLY A 342 24.96 -10.64 -9.82
C GLY A 342 24.41 -9.52 -10.69
N LEU A 343 24.77 -8.26 -10.41
CA LEU A 343 24.36 -7.10 -11.20
C LEU A 343 24.94 -7.12 -12.62
N GLU A 344 26.22 -7.44 -12.77
CA GLU A 344 26.87 -7.59 -14.09
C GLU A 344 26.15 -8.63 -14.96
N ARG A 345 25.73 -9.75 -14.35
CA ARG A 345 24.94 -10.76 -15.04
C ARG A 345 23.58 -10.26 -15.48
N ILE A 346 22.91 -9.43 -14.68
CA ILE A 346 21.63 -8.82 -15.05
C ILE A 346 21.81 -7.80 -16.17
N ILE A 347 22.90 -7.04 -16.19
CA ILE A 347 23.20 -6.08 -17.26
C ILE A 347 23.28 -6.77 -18.62
N GLU A 348 23.88 -7.97 -18.66
CA GLU A 348 24.08 -8.75 -19.88
C GLU A 348 23.00 -9.82 -20.12
N ILE A 349 21.90 -9.80 -19.36
CA ILE A 349 20.93 -10.91 -19.39
C ILE A 349 20.11 -10.94 -20.68
N ASP A 350 20.10 -12.09 -21.34
CA ASP A 350 19.12 -12.41 -22.38
C ASP A 350 17.81 -12.87 -21.71
N MET A 351 16.77 -12.04 -21.79
CA MET A 351 15.48 -12.31 -21.17
C MET A 351 14.57 -13.14 -22.09
N LEU A 352 13.63 -13.87 -21.49
CA LEU A 352 12.54 -14.47 -22.25
C LEU A 352 11.64 -13.38 -22.87
N PRO A 353 11.12 -13.56 -24.11
CA PRO A 353 10.31 -12.55 -24.80
C PRO A 353 9.07 -12.09 -24.03
N GLU A 354 8.43 -13.00 -23.29
CA GLU A 354 7.30 -12.69 -22.42
C GLU A 354 7.68 -11.78 -21.25
N VAL A 355 8.86 -11.97 -20.67
CA VAL A 355 9.39 -11.14 -19.57
C VAL A 355 9.71 -9.74 -20.10
N GLU A 356 10.36 -9.64 -21.26
CA GLU A 356 10.62 -8.35 -21.91
C GLU A 356 9.32 -7.57 -22.14
N LYS A 357 8.30 -8.27 -22.66
CA LYS A 357 7.00 -7.67 -22.93
C LYS A 357 6.33 -7.19 -21.64
N ASP A 358 6.29 -8.01 -20.60
CA ASP A 358 5.65 -7.64 -19.34
C ASP A 358 6.35 -6.45 -18.68
N LEU A 359 7.69 -6.38 -18.73
CA LEU A 359 8.45 -5.24 -18.25
C LEU A 359 8.13 -3.96 -19.02
N MET A 360 8.11 -4.01 -20.35
CA MET A 360 7.79 -2.85 -21.18
C MET A 360 6.34 -2.38 -20.97
N ASP A 361 5.39 -3.30 -20.93
CA ASP A 361 3.97 -3.01 -20.70
C ASP A 361 3.75 -2.37 -19.31
N SER A 362 4.50 -2.80 -18.27
CA SER A 362 4.40 -2.25 -16.91
C SER A 362 4.77 -0.77 -16.78
N ARG A 363 5.47 -0.22 -17.79
CA ARG A 363 5.89 1.18 -17.88
C ARG A 363 5.29 1.93 -19.06
N ASN A 364 4.24 1.38 -19.68
CA ASN A 364 3.58 1.94 -20.86
C ASN A 364 4.51 2.09 -22.08
N ASN A 365 5.41 1.13 -22.29
CA ASN A 365 6.31 1.06 -23.44
C ASN A 365 7.12 2.35 -23.68
N PRO A 366 7.98 2.75 -22.72
CA PRO A 366 8.81 3.95 -22.85
C PRO A 366 9.83 3.81 -23.99
N ASP A 367 10.01 4.87 -24.80
CA ASP A 367 10.92 4.87 -25.95
C ASP A 367 12.42 4.93 -25.56
N ASP A 368 12.73 5.43 -24.36
CA ASP A 368 14.09 5.71 -23.88
C ASP A 368 14.69 4.61 -23.00
N LEU A 369 13.92 3.56 -22.72
CA LEU A 369 14.26 2.48 -21.79
C LEU A 369 14.25 1.12 -22.48
N THR A 370 15.15 0.25 -22.03
CA THR A 370 15.16 -1.17 -22.40
C THR A 370 14.51 -2.01 -21.30
N PRO A 371 14.08 -3.25 -21.57
CA PRO A 371 13.62 -4.18 -20.53
C PRO A 371 14.65 -4.35 -19.39
N VAL A 372 15.94 -4.46 -19.74
CA VAL A 372 17.05 -4.51 -18.77
C VAL A 372 17.07 -3.26 -17.89
N GLY A 373 16.91 -2.06 -18.48
CA GLY A 373 16.87 -0.81 -17.73
C GLY A 373 15.69 -0.75 -16.74
N ILE A 374 14.51 -1.22 -17.14
CA ILE A 374 13.33 -1.31 -16.27
C ILE A 374 13.60 -2.29 -15.12
N LEU A 375 14.14 -3.47 -15.41
CA LEU A 375 14.48 -4.47 -14.40
C LEU A 375 15.51 -3.93 -13.40
N LEU A 376 16.61 -3.34 -13.89
CA LEU A 376 17.64 -2.74 -13.05
C LEU A 376 17.06 -1.65 -12.16
N SER A 377 16.14 -0.82 -12.67
CA SER A 377 15.47 0.21 -11.85
C SER A 377 14.68 -0.39 -10.68
N GLY A 378 14.03 -1.54 -10.89
CA GLY A 378 13.36 -2.30 -9.84
C GLY A 378 14.34 -2.91 -8.83
N ILE A 379 15.44 -3.51 -9.32
CA ILE A 379 16.49 -4.09 -8.48
C ILE A 379 17.13 -3.02 -7.58
N LEU A 380 17.48 -1.85 -8.13
CA LEU A 380 18.01 -0.74 -7.34
C LEU A 380 17.01 -0.29 -6.26
N SER A 381 15.73 -0.26 -6.58
CA SER A 381 14.67 0.09 -5.64
C SER A 381 14.53 -0.94 -4.53
N VAL A 382 14.53 -2.23 -4.85
CA VAL A 382 14.40 -3.34 -3.88
C VAL A 382 15.65 -3.48 -2.99
N LEU A 383 16.84 -3.35 -3.58
CA LEU A 383 18.10 -3.37 -2.83
C LEU A 383 18.34 -2.07 -2.05
N GLY A 384 17.67 -0.97 -2.39
CA GLY A 384 17.71 0.27 -1.62
C GLY A 384 16.68 0.33 -0.50
N GLN A 385 15.44 -0.04 -0.81
CA GLN A 385 14.25 0.08 0.03
C GLN A 385 13.62 -1.29 0.26
N PRO A 386 14.26 -2.18 1.04
CA PRO A 386 13.79 -3.54 1.23
C PRO A 386 12.40 -3.62 1.89
N LEU A 387 12.01 -2.60 2.67
CA LEU A 387 10.71 -2.50 3.34
C LEU A 387 9.68 -1.68 2.53
N GLY A 388 10.05 -1.17 1.35
CA GLY A 388 9.17 -0.41 0.46
C GLY A 388 8.44 -1.27 -0.58
N ILE A 389 8.60 -2.59 -0.50
CA ILE A 389 7.94 -3.55 -1.41
C ILE A 389 6.46 -3.67 -1.01
N GLY A 390 5.58 -3.65 -1.99
CA GLY A 390 4.14 -3.87 -1.78
C GLY A 390 3.67 -5.13 -2.47
N GLN A 391 2.71 -5.83 -1.88
CA GLN A 391 1.94 -6.87 -2.57
C GLN A 391 0.91 -6.27 -3.57
N GLY A 392 0.64 -4.97 -3.47
CA GLY A 392 -0.40 -4.30 -4.25
C GLY A 392 -1.77 -4.90 -3.99
N MET A 393 -2.55 -5.09 -5.06
CA MET A 393 -3.87 -5.73 -4.99
C MET A 393 -3.81 -7.26 -5.01
N ASN A 394 -2.61 -7.85 -4.94
CA ASN A 394 -2.41 -9.29 -5.03
C ASN A 394 -2.28 -9.92 -3.63
N PRO A 395 -2.83 -11.13 -3.40
CA PRO A 395 -2.71 -11.85 -2.12
C PRO A 395 -1.33 -12.55 -1.98
N THR A 396 -0.23 -11.81 -2.18
CA THR A 396 1.12 -12.38 -2.34
C THR A 396 2.09 -11.97 -1.24
N CYS A 397 1.58 -11.72 -0.04
CA CYS A 397 2.32 -11.29 1.15
C CYS A 397 3.57 -12.13 1.45
N GLN A 398 3.53 -13.45 1.23
CA GLN A 398 4.65 -14.34 1.51
C GLN A 398 5.83 -14.07 0.56
N SER A 399 5.55 -13.90 -0.74
CA SER A 399 6.55 -13.55 -1.74
C SER A 399 7.15 -12.16 -1.47
N ALA A 400 6.31 -11.16 -1.18
CA ALA A 400 6.77 -9.81 -0.85
C ALA A 400 7.68 -9.79 0.39
N ARG A 401 7.33 -10.56 1.43
CA ARG A 401 8.16 -10.72 2.64
C ARG A 401 9.47 -11.47 2.35
N GLY A 402 9.47 -12.43 1.45
CA GLY A 402 10.67 -13.15 1.01
C GLY A 402 11.66 -12.22 0.30
N ILE A 403 11.18 -11.47 -0.69
CA ILE A 403 11.98 -10.48 -1.43
C ILE A 403 12.55 -9.42 -0.46
N SER A 404 11.74 -8.94 0.48
CA SER A 404 12.16 -8.01 1.53
C SER A 404 13.24 -8.60 2.46
N LEU A 405 13.13 -9.87 2.86
CA LEU A 405 14.12 -10.53 3.70
C LEU A 405 15.45 -10.72 2.94
N TRP A 406 15.40 -11.22 1.72
CA TRP A 406 16.61 -11.51 0.94
C TRP A 406 17.32 -10.22 0.51
N SER A 407 16.60 -9.16 0.15
CA SER A 407 17.24 -7.84 -0.11
C SER A 407 17.97 -7.26 1.12
N GLN A 408 17.65 -7.73 2.33
CA GLN A 408 18.33 -7.35 3.57
C GLN A 408 19.51 -8.26 3.91
N HIS A 409 19.32 -9.57 3.80
CA HIS A 409 20.24 -10.54 4.39
C HIS A 409 20.94 -11.46 3.39
N ASP A 410 20.46 -11.54 2.14
CA ASP A 410 21.12 -12.28 1.06
C ASP A 410 20.78 -11.69 -0.32
N PRO A 411 21.28 -10.47 -0.63
CA PRO A 411 21.02 -9.83 -1.91
C PRO A 411 21.59 -10.62 -3.09
N GLY A 412 22.61 -11.45 -2.85
CA GLY A 412 23.18 -12.35 -3.86
C GLY A 412 22.17 -13.44 -4.27
N PHE A 413 21.54 -14.08 -3.28
CA PHE A 413 20.47 -15.05 -3.54
C PHE A 413 19.28 -14.40 -4.27
N LEU A 414 18.87 -13.20 -3.85
CA LEU A 414 17.79 -12.48 -4.56
C LEU A 414 18.13 -12.22 -6.03
N LEU A 415 19.35 -11.74 -6.33
CA LEU A 415 19.79 -11.51 -7.71
C LEU A 415 19.85 -12.80 -8.53
N GLU A 416 20.23 -13.93 -7.92
CA GLU A 416 20.18 -15.24 -8.58
C GLU A 416 18.75 -15.63 -8.93
N LEU A 417 17.79 -15.47 -8.00
CA LEU A 417 16.38 -15.75 -8.26
C LEU A 417 15.84 -14.90 -9.42
N VAL A 418 16.14 -13.60 -9.43
CA VAL A 418 15.73 -12.69 -10.51
C VAL A 418 16.31 -13.15 -11.84
N ALA A 419 17.61 -13.46 -11.88
CA ALA A 419 18.27 -13.90 -13.11
C ALA A 419 17.64 -15.18 -13.68
N ARG A 420 17.34 -16.17 -12.84
CA ARG A 420 16.70 -17.43 -13.28
C ARG A 420 15.27 -17.21 -13.76
N ALA A 421 14.48 -16.41 -13.04
CA ALA A 421 13.12 -16.09 -13.47
C ALA A 421 13.11 -15.36 -14.84
N CYS A 422 14.03 -14.41 -15.05
CA CYS A 422 14.11 -13.65 -16.31
C CYS A 422 14.60 -14.49 -17.50
N ARG A 423 15.66 -15.29 -17.30
CA ARG A 423 16.32 -16.04 -18.38
C ARG A 423 15.66 -17.39 -18.66
N ASP A 424 15.29 -18.09 -17.60
CA ASP A 424 14.87 -19.50 -17.69
C ASP A 424 13.34 -19.65 -17.49
N GLY A 425 12.65 -18.63 -16.98
CA GLY A 425 11.22 -18.72 -16.68
C GLY A 425 10.93 -19.68 -15.53
N GLU A 426 11.90 -19.86 -14.62
CA GLU A 426 11.78 -20.76 -13.48
C GLU A 426 12.62 -20.32 -12.28
N VAL A 427 12.16 -20.75 -11.11
CA VAL A 427 12.85 -20.70 -9.82
C VAL A 427 12.77 -22.07 -9.18
N ASP A 428 13.87 -22.52 -8.58
CA ASP A 428 13.96 -23.72 -7.77
C ASP A 428 14.21 -23.37 -6.30
N ILE A 429 13.40 -23.93 -5.40
CA ILE A 429 13.64 -23.86 -3.94
C ILE A 429 13.53 -25.26 -3.36
N SER A 430 14.46 -25.62 -2.47
CA SER A 430 14.43 -26.88 -1.74
C SER A 430 13.40 -26.84 -0.62
N PHE A 431 12.64 -27.93 -0.46
CA PHE A 431 11.78 -28.17 0.69
C PHE A 431 12.07 -29.55 1.25
N GLU A 432 12.67 -29.62 2.44
CA GLU A 432 13.02 -30.87 3.13
C GLU A 432 13.92 -31.82 2.30
N GLY A 433 14.81 -31.23 1.50
CA GLY A 433 15.74 -31.95 0.63
C GLY A 433 15.18 -32.38 -0.72
N ALA A 434 13.92 -32.03 -1.03
CA ALA A 434 13.33 -32.19 -2.36
C ALA A 434 13.23 -30.84 -3.08
N GLU A 435 13.68 -30.78 -4.32
CA GLU A 435 13.60 -29.57 -5.14
C GLU A 435 12.16 -29.31 -5.62
N ILE A 436 11.74 -28.05 -5.55
CA ILE A 436 10.46 -27.55 -6.05
C ILE A 436 10.77 -26.56 -7.16
N ASN A 437 10.54 -26.97 -8.40
CA ASN A 437 10.68 -26.11 -9.58
C ASN A 437 9.33 -25.45 -9.90
N SER A 438 9.32 -24.12 -9.90
CA SER A 438 8.10 -23.32 -10.18
C SER A 438 7.45 -23.62 -11.54
N SER A 439 8.21 -23.92 -12.59
CA SER A 439 7.70 -24.12 -13.96
C SER A 439 6.89 -25.42 -14.11
N LEU A 440 7.16 -26.40 -13.25
CA LEU A 440 6.48 -27.70 -13.22
C LEU A 440 5.17 -27.68 -12.42
N ILE A 441 4.85 -26.57 -11.77
CA ILE A 441 3.70 -26.42 -10.88
C ILE A 441 2.63 -25.60 -11.61
N ALA A 442 1.42 -26.17 -11.70
CA ALA A 442 0.24 -25.46 -12.17
C ALA A 442 -0.44 -24.74 -11.00
N GLY A 443 -0.91 -23.51 -11.24
CA GLY A 443 -1.64 -22.70 -10.26
C GLY A 443 -0.78 -21.61 -9.60
N GLY A 444 -1.03 -21.37 -8.32
CA GLY A 444 -0.59 -20.23 -7.50
C GLY A 444 -1.74 -19.74 -6.62
N LEU A 445 -1.44 -19.05 -5.52
CA LEU A 445 -2.44 -18.33 -4.70
C LEU A 445 -3.08 -17.17 -5.49
N ALA A 446 -2.40 -16.63 -6.50
CA ALA A 446 -2.89 -15.54 -7.36
C ALA A 446 -2.83 -15.89 -8.87
N PRO A 447 -3.84 -16.60 -9.43
CA PRO A 447 -3.84 -17.02 -10.84
C PRO A 447 -3.96 -15.86 -11.84
N ASP A 448 -4.58 -14.75 -11.45
CA ASP A 448 -4.69 -13.51 -12.22
C ASP A 448 -3.97 -12.39 -11.46
N LEU A 449 -2.65 -12.28 -11.64
CA LEU A 449 -1.84 -11.25 -10.98
C LEU A 449 -2.17 -9.86 -11.57
N HIS A 450 -2.57 -8.93 -10.71
CA HIS A 450 -2.63 -7.53 -11.07
C HIS A 450 -1.20 -7.03 -11.34
N LYS A 451 -0.95 -6.56 -12.56
CA LYS A 451 0.41 -6.21 -13.05
C LYS A 451 0.99 -4.92 -12.46
N GLU A 452 0.24 -4.22 -11.61
CA GLU A 452 0.71 -3.03 -10.90
C GLU A 452 1.59 -3.43 -9.70
N LEU A 453 2.80 -3.87 -10.01
CA LEU A 453 3.85 -4.25 -9.07
C LEU A 453 5.17 -3.59 -9.49
N ASP A 454 6.15 -3.58 -8.58
CA ASP A 454 7.52 -3.24 -8.97
C ASP A 454 8.10 -4.33 -9.90
N ALA A 455 9.13 -3.98 -10.68
CA ALA A 455 9.65 -4.88 -11.73
C ALA A 455 10.21 -6.20 -11.17
N VAL A 456 10.77 -6.22 -9.95
CA VAL A 456 11.27 -7.46 -9.33
C VAL A 456 10.10 -8.32 -8.90
N SER A 457 9.11 -7.73 -8.23
CA SER A 457 7.90 -8.45 -7.81
C SER A 457 7.09 -8.96 -8.99
N LEU A 458 6.93 -8.17 -10.06
CA LEU A 458 6.23 -8.57 -11.28
C LEU A 458 6.77 -9.88 -11.86
N ILE A 459 8.10 -10.05 -11.83
CA ILE A 459 8.77 -11.22 -12.36
C ILE A 459 8.79 -12.36 -11.34
N LEU A 460 9.17 -12.11 -10.09
CA LEU A 460 9.40 -13.17 -9.11
C LEU A 460 8.13 -13.72 -8.46
N VAL A 461 7.14 -12.87 -8.18
CA VAL A 461 5.96 -13.25 -7.40
C VAL A 461 5.24 -14.47 -8.01
N PRO A 462 4.99 -14.55 -9.33
CA PRO A 462 4.35 -15.73 -9.93
C PRO A 462 5.10 -17.06 -9.71
N HIS A 463 6.42 -17.03 -9.57
CA HIS A 463 7.22 -18.23 -9.31
C HIS A 463 7.24 -18.58 -7.82
N LEU A 464 7.51 -17.58 -6.99
CA LEU A 464 7.56 -17.72 -5.54
C LEU A 464 6.23 -18.19 -4.95
N ASP A 465 5.13 -17.66 -5.49
CA ASP A 465 3.77 -18.01 -5.07
C ASP A 465 3.42 -19.47 -5.36
N ARG A 466 3.80 -19.96 -6.55
CA ARG A 466 3.67 -21.38 -6.92
C ARG A 466 4.48 -22.30 -6.02
N VAL A 467 5.72 -21.92 -5.72
CA VAL A 467 6.60 -22.68 -4.83
C VAL A 467 6.01 -22.72 -3.42
N TYR A 468 5.56 -21.59 -2.89
CA TYR A 468 5.00 -21.49 -1.55
C TYR A 468 3.72 -22.32 -1.41
N ASP A 469 2.79 -22.22 -2.37
CA ASP A 469 1.56 -23.01 -2.40
C ASP A 469 1.85 -24.53 -2.43
N GLU A 470 2.84 -24.96 -3.21
CA GLU A 470 3.27 -26.36 -3.24
C GLU A 470 3.88 -26.83 -1.91
N MET A 471 4.68 -25.99 -1.23
CA MET A 471 5.18 -26.28 0.12
C MET A 471 4.04 -26.42 1.14
N MET A 472 3.04 -25.55 1.05
CA MET A 472 1.85 -25.62 1.92
C MET A 472 1.06 -26.90 1.66
N LYS A 473 0.82 -27.27 0.39
CA LYS A 473 0.15 -28.53 0.01
C LYS A 473 0.85 -29.77 0.56
N ARG A 474 2.19 -29.79 0.54
CA ARG A 474 3.01 -30.87 1.12
C ARG A 474 2.93 -30.93 2.65
N SER A 475 2.42 -29.89 3.30
CA SER A 475 2.29 -29.77 4.75
C SER A 475 0.87 -30.03 5.29
N THR A 476 -0.17 -30.03 4.43
CA THR A 476 -1.60 -30.05 4.79
C THR A 476 -2.07 -31.19 5.71
N PHE A 477 -1.37 -32.32 5.78
CA PHE A 477 -1.80 -33.49 6.55
C PHE A 477 -0.97 -33.78 7.80
N ARG A 478 -0.18 -32.81 8.26
CA ARG A 478 0.70 -32.97 9.44
C ARG A 478 -0.02 -32.79 10.78
N GLY A 479 -1.25 -32.27 10.78
CA GLY A 479 -2.00 -31.98 12.01
C GLY A 479 -1.45 -30.81 12.82
N GLU A 480 -0.57 -30.02 12.21
CA GLU A 480 0.01 -28.78 12.72
C GLU A 480 -0.17 -27.67 11.67
N ASP A 481 0.06 -26.42 12.06
CA ASP A 481 0.06 -25.30 11.12
C ASP A 481 1.19 -25.46 10.09
N GLY A 482 0.87 -25.35 8.80
CA GLY A 482 1.85 -25.49 7.71
C GLY A 482 3.00 -24.48 7.79
N HIS A 483 2.75 -23.27 8.32
CA HIS A 483 3.75 -22.21 8.43
C HIS A 483 4.94 -22.60 9.33
N LYS A 484 4.75 -23.56 10.24
CA LYS A 484 5.83 -24.14 11.05
C LYS A 484 6.94 -24.74 10.18
N PHE A 485 6.57 -25.42 9.10
CA PHE A 485 7.49 -26.14 8.22
C PHE A 485 7.88 -25.30 7.00
N VAL A 486 6.93 -24.55 6.45
CA VAL A 486 7.14 -23.80 5.20
C VAL A 486 8.02 -22.58 5.41
N ASN A 487 7.81 -21.78 6.46
CA ASN A 487 8.54 -20.53 6.62
C ASN A 487 10.06 -20.73 6.73
N PRO A 488 10.60 -21.68 7.53
CA PRO A 488 12.05 -21.90 7.61
C PRO A 488 12.70 -22.42 6.33
N GLU A 489 11.97 -23.17 5.51
CA GLU A 489 12.50 -23.70 4.25
C GLU A 489 12.36 -22.68 3.11
N PHE A 490 11.24 -21.95 3.06
CA PHE A 490 10.98 -20.94 2.03
C PHE A 490 11.85 -19.72 2.23
N TYR A 491 11.82 -19.11 3.41
CA TYR A 491 12.58 -17.89 3.68
C TYR A 491 14.07 -18.18 3.92
N GLY A 492 14.41 -19.36 4.43
CA GLY A 492 15.77 -19.79 4.71
C GLY A 492 16.14 -19.74 6.20
N GLN A 493 17.44 -19.90 6.47
CA GLN A 493 18.02 -20.10 7.81
C GLN A 493 17.78 -18.98 8.83
N TRP A 494 17.24 -17.85 8.40
CA TRP A 494 16.92 -16.70 9.25
C TRP A 494 15.69 -16.94 10.13
N ILE A 495 14.81 -17.86 9.73
CA ILE A 495 13.59 -18.15 10.48
C ILE A 495 13.86 -19.28 11.47
N MET A 496 13.49 -19.05 12.72
CA MET A 496 13.59 -20.07 13.76
C MET A 496 12.65 -21.25 13.47
N LYS A 497 12.96 -22.44 14.01
CA LYS A 497 12.19 -23.65 13.70
C LYS A 497 11.07 -23.94 14.70
N GLU A 498 11.19 -23.45 15.93
CA GLU A 498 10.11 -23.58 16.89
C GLU A 498 9.01 -22.57 16.58
N PHE A 499 7.77 -23.03 16.76
CA PHE A 499 6.58 -22.33 16.27
C PHE A 499 5.46 -22.45 17.29
N SER A 500 4.76 -21.35 17.50
CA SER A 500 3.57 -21.30 18.36
C SER A 500 2.40 -20.74 17.56
N SER A 501 1.24 -21.38 17.68
CA SER A 501 -0.02 -20.90 17.11
C SER A 501 -1.15 -21.03 18.12
N VAL A 502 -1.98 -20.00 18.18
CA VAL A 502 -3.11 -19.93 19.10
C VAL A 502 -4.31 -20.75 18.63
N ILE A 503 -4.40 -21.01 17.33
CA ILE A 503 -5.47 -21.78 16.72
C ILE A 503 -5.08 -23.25 16.76
N ASN A 504 -5.90 -24.05 17.43
CA ASN A 504 -5.71 -25.49 17.42
C ASN A 504 -6.07 -26.06 16.04
N PRO A 505 -5.13 -26.72 15.34
CA PRO A 505 -5.35 -27.20 13.97
C PRO A 505 -6.40 -28.31 13.86
N VAL A 506 -6.71 -28.99 14.96
CA VAL A 506 -7.71 -30.08 15.01
C VAL A 506 -9.10 -29.54 15.34
N THR A 507 -9.23 -28.65 16.32
CA THR A 507 -10.54 -28.16 16.77
C THR A 507 -10.97 -26.88 16.06
N GLY A 508 -10.03 -26.13 15.47
CA GLY A 508 -10.24 -24.79 14.92
C GLY A 508 -10.54 -23.72 15.99
N GLY A 509 -10.48 -24.07 17.28
CA GLY A 509 -10.70 -23.16 18.39
C GLY A 509 -9.41 -22.59 18.97
N VAL A 510 -9.56 -21.63 19.89
CA VAL A 510 -8.45 -21.08 20.67
C VAL A 510 -8.21 -21.98 21.89
N SER A 511 -6.97 -22.42 22.06
CA SER A 511 -6.54 -23.22 23.21
C SER A 511 -5.24 -22.66 23.80
N ASP A 512 -5.14 -22.70 25.12
CA ASP A 512 -3.91 -22.35 25.86
C ASP A 512 -3.35 -20.94 25.57
N TYR A 513 -4.26 -19.96 25.45
CA TYR A 513 -3.92 -18.58 25.10
C TYR A 513 -2.94 -17.93 26.09
N GLU A 514 -3.08 -18.23 27.39
CA GLU A 514 -2.20 -17.67 28.41
C GLU A 514 -0.74 -18.08 28.18
N ASN A 515 -0.47 -19.37 27.94
CA ASN A 515 0.88 -19.82 27.65
C ASN A 515 1.39 -19.27 26.31
N PHE A 516 0.53 -19.20 25.29
CA PHE A 516 0.87 -18.56 24.01
C PHE A 516 1.33 -17.10 24.19
N ALA A 517 0.61 -16.31 24.98
CA ALA A 517 0.95 -14.92 25.24
C ALA A 517 2.21 -14.80 26.12
N ARG A 518 2.33 -15.60 27.18
CA ARG A 518 3.52 -15.63 28.06
C ARG A 518 4.78 -16.00 27.29
N LEU A 519 4.68 -16.97 26.38
CA LEU A 519 5.79 -17.38 25.53
C LEU A 519 6.25 -16.25 24.61
N PHE A 520 5.32 -15.47 24.05
CA PHE A 520 5.68 -14.31 23.23
C PHE A 520 6.44 -13.26 24.05
N TYR A 521 5.96 -12.93 25.26
CA TYR A 521 6.68 -12.03 26.18
C TYR A 521 8.08 -12.57 26.51
N ALA A 522 8.19 -13.84 26.92
CA ALA A 522 9.44 -14.45 27.33
C ALA A 522 10.48 -14.60 26.20
N THR A 523 10.06 -14.47 24.94
CA THR A 523 10.96 -14.62 23.77
C THR A 523 11.23 -13.28 23.07
N HIS A 524 10.31 -12.32 23.13
CA HIS A 524 10.38 -11.09 22.33
C HIS A 524 10.49 -9.81 23.17
N HIS A 525 9.97 -9.78 24.40
CA HIS A 525 9.94 -8.54 25.18
C HIS A 525 11.27 -8.37 25.94
N PRO A 526 12.00 -7.24 25.77
CA PRO A 526 13.34 -7.04 26.37
C PRO A 526 13.42 -7.27 27.89
N GLU A 527 12.34 -6.97 28.62
CA GLU A 527 12.30 -7.17 30.08
C GLU A 527 12.15 -8.64 30.50
N PHE A 528 11.64 -9.51 29.63
CA PHE A 528 11.29 -10.89 29.94
C PHE A 528 12.12 -11.91 29.17
N ASN A 529 12.84 -11.51 28.13
CA ASN A 529 13.70 -12.36 27.32
C ASN A 529 15.21 -12.16 27.62
N GLU A 530 15.54 -11.71 28.84
CA GLU A 530 16.93 -11.44 29.27
C GLU A 530 17.64 -10.33 28.46
N GLY A 531 16.88 -9.48 27.76
CA GLY A 531 17.42 -8.39 26.95
C GLY A 531 17.93 -8.82 25.58
N HIS A 532 17.59 -10.02 25.12
CA HIS A 532 17.93 -10.49 23.78
C HIS A 532 17.26 -9.62 22.71
N GLN A 533 18.03 -9.24 21.69
CA GLN A 533 17.52 -8.53 20.53
C GLN A 533 17.16 -9.51 19.43
N LEU A 534 16.16 -9.15 18.63
CA LEU A 534 15.83 -9.88 17.43
C LEU A 534 16.97 -9.73 16.40
N ILE A 535 17.53 -10.85 15.94
CA ILE A 535 18.68 -10.86 15.01
C ILE A 535 18.22 -10.71 13.55
N TYR A 536 17.10 -11.34 13.20
CA TYR A 536 16.52 -11.34 11.85
C TYR A 536 15.01 -11.12 11.92
N PRO A 537 14.40 -10.57 10.86
CA PRO A 537 12.96 -10.35 10.84
C PRO A 537 12.14 -11.59 11.18
N ASN A 538 11.20 -11.46 12.11
CA ASN A 538 10.37 -12.59 12.55
C ASN A 538 9.04 -12.64 11.77
N PRO A 539 8.74 -13.71 11.02
CA PRO A 539 7.43 -13.95 10.42
C PRO A 539 6.35 -14.16 11.46
N VAL A 540 5.36 -13.27 11.47
CA VAL A 540 4.23 -13.34 12.39
C VAL A 540 2.91 -13.33 11.64
N GLY A 541 2.05 -14.26 11.99
CA GLY A 541 0.66 -14.28 11.57
C GLY A 541 -0.20 -13.42 12.50
N ILE A 542 -1.02 -12.55 11.92
CA ILE A 542 -1.94 -11.67 12.65
C ILE A 542 -3.40 -11.87 12.20
N PHE A 543 -4.32 -11.59 13.10
CA PHE A 543 -5.72 -11.38 12.79
C PHE A 543 -5.91 -9.97 12.26
N VAL A 544 -6.40 -9.84 11.03
CA VAL A 544 -6.80 -8.56 10.47
C VAL A 544 -8.20 -8.24 10.94
N THR A 545 -8.40 -7.00 11.39
CA THR A 545 -9.66 -6.54 11.94
C THR A 545 -10.10 -5.23 11.31
N THR A 546 -11.40 -4.95 11.33
CA THR A 546 -11.94 -3.63 10.99
C THR A 546 -11.59 -2.59 12.08
N ALA A 547 -11.85 -1.32 11.81
CA ALA A 547 -11.81 -0.25 12.82
C ALA A 547 -12.79 -0.47 14.00
N ASN A 548 -13.78 -1.37 13.87
CA ASN A 548 -14.66 -1.79 14.96
C ASN A 548 -14.14 -3.03 15.72
N ALA A 549 -12.94 -3.50 15.38
CA ALA A 549 -12.29 -4.70 15.91
C ALA A 549 -12.96 -6.02 15.51
N ASP A 550 -13.78 -6.03 14.47
CA ASP A 550 -14.36 -7.27 13.90
C ASP A 550 -13.34 -8.02 13.05
N LEU A 551 -13.25 -9.35 13.19
CA LEU A 551 -12.36 -10.19 12.38
C LEU A 551 -12.72 -10.13 10.89
N LEU A 552 -11.74 -9.79 10.06
CA LEU A 552 -11.80 -9.87 8.60
C LEU A 552 -11.13 -11.14 8.07
N GLY A 553 -9.99 -11.53 8.63
CA GLY A 553 -9.22 -12.67 8.14
C GLY A 553 -7.85 -12.78 8.81
N LEU A 554 -6.98 -13.60 8.21
CA LEU A 554 -5.61 -13.80 8.64
C LEU A 554 -4.67 -13.09 7.65
N HIS A 555 -3.58 -12.54 8.17
CA HIS A 555 -2.52 -11.92 7.37
C HIS A 555 -1.15 -12.22 7.98
N ALA A 556 -0.09 -11.96 7.21
CA ALA A 556 1.27 -12.16 7.66
C ALA A 556 2.10 -10.88 7.52
N ILE A 557 2.86 -10.57 8.57
CA ILE A 557 3.78 -9.43 8.64
C ILE A 557 5.15 -9.90 9.15
N SER A 558 6.16 -9.04 9.08
CA SER A 558 7.49 -9.34 9.62
C SER A 558 7.87 -8.35 10.72
N ILE A 559 8.06 -8.80 11.95
CA ILE A 559 8.67 -7.97 13.00
C ILE A 559 10.11 -7.67 12.58
N GLN A 560 10.48 -6.39 12.47
CA GLN A 560 11.84 -5.96 12.15
C GLN A 560 12.67 -5.85 13.42
N ARG A 561 12.10 -5.24 14.46
CA ARG A 561 12.77 -5.02 15.74
C ARG A 561 11.77 -4.74 16.85
N ILE A 562 12.24 -4.83 18.08
CA ILE A 562 11.50 -4.51 19.29
C ILE A 562 12.38 -3.59 20.12
N ALA A 563 11.88 -2.39 20.41
CA ALA A 563 12.65 -1.36 21.09
C ALA A 563 11.72 -0.45 21.89
N GLN A 564 12.30 0.31 22.82
CA GLN A 564 11.58 1.38 23.50
C GLN A 564 11.49 2.61 22.58
N ASP A 565 10.33 3.27 22.60
CA ASP A 565 10.17 4.60 22.01
C ASP A 565 10.83 5.68 22.90
N GLU A 566 10.80 6.94 22.44
CA GLU A 566 11.34 8.09 23.19
C GLU A 566 10.65 8.31 24.55
N SER A 567 9.44 7.78 24.73
CA SER A 567 8.68 7.83 25.98
C SER A 567 8.99 6.64 26.91
N GLY A 568 9.83 5.69 26.47
CA GLY A 568 10.21 4.49 27.22
C GLY A 568 9.23 3.32 27.08
N ASN A 569 8.20 3.42 26.23
CA ASN A 569 7.26 2.31 26.03
C ASN A 569 7.86 1.31 25.05
N VAL A 570 7.79 0.01 25.37
CA VAL A 570 8.23 -1.05 24.46
C VAL A 570 7.23 -1.19 23.32
N ARG A 571 7.73 -1.08 22.08
CA ARG A 571 6.97 -1.21 20.84
C ARG A 571 7.52 -2.30 19.96
N VAL A 572 6.63 -2.88 19.15
CA VAL A 572 6.97 -3.79 18.07
C VAL A 572 7.00 -2.99 16.78
N TYR A 573 8.14 -2.97 16.10
CA TYR A 573 8.32 -2.35 14.79
C TYR A 573 8.28 -3.46 13.73
N PHE A 574 7.43 -3.30 12.73
CA PHE A 574 7.13 -4.35 11.77
C PHE A 574 6.91 -3.81 10.38
N TYR A 575 7.15 -4.67 9.39
CA TYR A 575 6.87 -4.41 7.98
C TYR A 575 5.59 -5.14 7.58
N ASN A 576 4.69 -4.39 6.95
CA ASN A 576 3.42 -4.89 6.43
C ASN A 576 3.42 -4.76 4.90
N PRO A 577 3.40 -5.87 4.13
CA PRO A 577 3.48 -5.82 2.67
C PRO A 577 2.28 -5.19 1.98
N ASN A 578 1.23 -4.78 2.71
CA ASN A 578 0.02 -4.18 2.13
C ASN A 578 0.13 -2.66 1.94
N ASN A 579 1.31 -2.05 2.11
CA ASN A 579 1.59 -0.61 1.92
C ASN A 579 0.70 0.39 2.68
N ASP A 580 -0.20 -0.09 3.54
CA ASP A 580 -1.01 0.72 4.45
C ASP A 580 -0.66 0.35 5.89
N SER A 581 0.51 0.83 6.33
CA SER A 581 1.00 0.62 7.69
C SER A 581 0.38 1.54 8.74
N GLY A 582 -0.62 2.36 8.39
CA GLY A 582 -1.34 3.25 9.31
C GLY A 582 -2.77 2.80 9.62
N GLN A 583 -3.01 1.49 9.61
CA GLN A 583 -4.32 0.87 9.78
C GLN A 583 -4.89 1.06 11.20
N ASP A 584 -6.23 1.14 11.26
CA ASP A 584 -7.00 1.06 12.50
C ASP A 584 -7.40 -0.40 12.76
N TRP A 585 -6.79 -1.01 13.77
CA TRP A 585 -7.06 -2.39 14.19
C TRP A 585 -8.22 -2.49 15.19
N GLY A 586 -8.97 -1.40 15.37
CA GLY A 586 -10.10 -1.28 16.27
C GLY A 586 -9.71 -1.23 17.75
N GLN A 587 -10.70 -0.98 18.61
CA GLN A 587 -10.47 -0.72 20.05
C GLN A 587 -9.50 0.45 20.33
N GLY A 588 -9.35 1.39 19.38
CA GLY A 588 -8.39 2.49 19.46
C GLY A 588 -6.93 2.10 19.20
N ILE A 589 -6.67 0.87 18.73
CA ILE A 589 -5.34 0.40 18.34
C ILE A 589 -5.08 0.85 16.91
N LYS A 590 -4.16 1.82 16.74
CA LYS A 590 -3.77 2.35 15.43
C LYS A 590 -2.28 2.21 15.24
N SER A 591 -1.87 1.58 14.15
CA SER A 591 -0.46 1.51 13.82
C SER A 591 0.06 2.88 13.40
N THR A 592 1.29 3.17 13.77
CA THR A 592 1.97 4.42 13.45
C THR A 592 3.16 4.15 12.54
N VAL A 593 3.47 5.10 11.66
CA VAL A 593 4.62 5.03 10.72
C VAL A 593 5.69 6.07 11.02
N ARG A 594 5.42 6.95 12.01
CA ARG A 594 6.29 8.04 12.48
C ARG A 594 5.96 8.39 13.93
N ASN A 595 6.83 9.19 14.54
CA ASN A 595 6.69 9.82 15.86
C ASN A 595 6.77 8.86 17.06
N ASN A 596 7.07 7.58 16.86
CA ASN A 596 7.34 6.63 17.94
C ASN A 596 8.65 5.85 17.68
N GLY A 597 9.57 6.45 16.93
CA GLY A 597 10.88 5.89 16.62
C GLY A 597 10.92 4.95 15.42
N GLU A 598 9.90 4.91 14.56
CA GLU A 598 9.87 4.13 13.33
C GLU A 598 10.96 4.55 12.33
N GLU A 599 11.58 3.58 11.67
CA GLU A 599 12.44 3.78 10.51
C GLU A 599 11.62 3.73 9.21
N GLU A 600 12.23 4.13 8.10
CA GLU A 600 11.59 4.14 6.78
C GLU A 600 11.09 2.73 6.39
N GLY A 601 9.78 2.63 6.12
CA GLY A 601 9.10 1.37 5.79
C GLY A 601 8.61 0.57 6.99
N GLU A 602 8.85 1.03 8.23
CA GLU A 602 8.31 0.40 9.43
C GLU A 602 6.94 0.98 9.82
N ALA A 603 6.11 0.09 10.36
CA ALA A 603 4.95 0.39 11.19
C ALA A 603 5.30 0.07 12.64
N SER A 604 4.59 0.63 13.61
CA SER A 604 4.73 0.20 15.00
C SER A 604 3.44 0.23 15.80
N LEU A 605 3.41 -0.61 16.85
CA LEU A 605 2.38 -0.67 17.87
C LEU A 605 3.00 -0.92 19.25
N PRO A 606 2.36 -0.48 20.36
CA PRO A 606 2.68 -0.95 21.69
C PRO A 606 2.66 -2.48 21.76
N PHE A 607 3.58 -3.07 22.52
CA PHE A 607 3.82 -4.51 22.50
C PHE A 607 2.59 -5.37 22.83
N ASP A 608 1.82 -4.97 23.86
CA ASP A 608 0.61 -5.68 24.29
C ASP A 608 -0.53 -5.58 23.26
N GLN A 609 -0.70 -4.39 22.66
CA GLN A 609 -1.66 -4.17 21.58
C GLN A 609 -1.32 -5.00 20.34
N PHE A 610 -0.03 -5.05 19.95
CA PHE A 610 0.44 -5.89 18.86
C PHE A 610 0.14 -7.36 19.14
N LEU A 611 0.58 -7.89 20.30
CA LEU A 611 0.36 -9.28 20.68
C LEU A 611 -1.13 -9.66 20.71
N SER A 612 -2.02 -8.72 21.06
CA SER A 612 -3.46 -8.98 21.06
C SER A 612 -4.04 -9.37 19.70
N ARG A 613 -3.31 -9.12 18.59
CA ARG A 613 -3.67 -9.51 17.23
C ARG A 613 -2.82 -10.63 16.65
N VAL A 614 -1.79 -11.11 17.35
CA VAL A 614 -0.94 -12.21 16.86
C VAL A 614 -1.64 -13.55 17.03
N TYR A 615 -1.61 -14.39 15.99
CA TYR A 615 -2.11 -15.76 16.04
C TYR A 615 -1.01 -16.81 15.92
N ALA A 616 0.12 -16.48 15.28
CA ALA A 616 1.21 -17.41 15.08
C ALA A 616 2.56 -16.71 14.97
N TYR A 617 3.63 -17.32 15.51
CA TYR A 617 4.98 -16.79 15.40
C TYR A 617 6.03 -17.89 15.58
N HIS A 618 7.23 -17.64 15.05
CA HIS A 618 8.41 -18.46 15.29
C HIS A 618 9.21 -17.94 16.48
N TYR A 619 9.91 -18.80 17.21
CA TYR A 619 10.73 -18.38 18.36
C TYR A 619 11.97 -19.25 18.55
N ASN A 620 12.95 -18.74 19.29
CA ASN A 620 14.14 -19.50 19.67
C ASN A 620 13.97 -20.03 21.11
N PRO A 621 13.86 -21.36 21.32
CA PRO A 621 13.66 -21.92 22.65
C PRO A 621 14.88 -21.72 23.57
N ASN A 622 16.06 -21.43 23.02
CA ASN A 622 17.28 -21.22 23.78
C ASN A 622 17.46 -19.77 24.27
N GLU A 623 16.64 -18.84 23.77
CA GLU A 623 16.67 -17.41 24.13
C GLU A 623 15.36 -17.01 24.85
N MET A 624 14.69 -18.00 25.45
CA MET A 624 13.45 -17.84 26.18
C MET A 624 13.73 -17.61 27.66
N GLY A 625 13.20 -16.51 28.22
CA GLY A 625 13.21 -16.26 29.65
C GLY A 625 12.14 -17.03 30.42
N ASP A 626 11.94 -16.68 31.69
CA ASP A 626 10.97 -17.37 32.56
C ASP A 626 9.53 -16.92 32.29
N LEU A 627 8.69 -17.84 31.77
CA LEU A 627 7.26 -17.60 31.53
C LEU A 627 6.50 -17.21 32.81
N ALA A 628 6.95 -17.69 33.98
CA ALA A 628 6.33 -17.37 35.26
C ALA A 628 6.65 -15.94 35.73
N ALA A 629 7.70 -15.32 35.18
CA ALA A 629 8.05 -13.92 35.49
C ALA A 629 7.12 -12.92 34.80
N VAL A 630 6.39 -13.33 33.75
CA VAL A 630 5.45 -12.45 33.05
C VAL A 630 4.23 -12.16 33.95
N PRO A 631 3.86 -10.89 34.22
CA PRO A 631 2.76 -10.56 35.12
C PRO A 631 1.39 -11.00 34.60
N ALA A 632 0.53 -11.52 35.49
CA ALA A 632 -0.81 -11.98 35.13
C ALA A 632 -1.72 -10.85 34.63
N ASP A 633 -1.56 -9.62 35.13
CA ASP A 633 -2.35 -8.46 34.72
C ASP A 633 -2.07 -8.05 33.26
N VAL A 634 -0.82 -8.22 32.80
CA VAL A 634 -0.44 -7.99 31.41
C VAL A 634 -1.15 -8.99 30.50
N ILE A 635 -1.11 -10.27 30.87
CA ILE A 635 -1.78 -11.34 30.13
C ILE A 635 -3.30 -11.17 30.12
N GLU A 636 -3.90 -10.74 31.24
CA GLU A 636 -5.33 -10.45 31.34
C GLU A 636 -5.76 -9.32 30.38
N ARG A 637 -4.95 -8.25 30.28
CA ARG A 637 -5.21 -7.15 29.33
C ARG A 637 -5.18 -7.63 27.89
N VAL A 638 -4.11 -8.33 27.49
CA VAL A 638 -3.96 -8.87 26.13
C VAL A 638 -5.11 -9.82 25.79
N THR A 639 -5.44 -10.73 26.72
CA THR A 639 -6.54 -11.69 26.57
C THR A 639 -7.90 -10.99 26.41
N THR A 640 -8.13 -9.92 27.16
CA THR A 640 -9.37 -9.13 27.07
C THR A 640 -9.49 -8.46 25.70
N LEU A 641 -8.42 -7.79 25.24
CA LEU A 641 -8.38 -7.16 23.91
C LEU A 641 -8.68 -8.18 22.80
N SER A 642 -8.10 -9.38 22.87
CA SER A 642 -8.34 -10.45 21.90
C SER A 642 -9.77 -10.98 21.94
N LYS A 643 -10.32 -11.26 23.13
CA LYS A 643 -11.69 -11.80 23.29
C LYS A 643 -12.77 -10.82 22.85
N GLU A 644 -12.57 -9.53 23.07
CA GLU A 644 -13.51 -8.48 22.68
C GLU A 644 -13.42 -8.13 21.18
N SER A 645 -12.43 -8.65 20.46
CA SER A 645 -12.21 -8.44 19.03
C SER A 645 -12.42 -9.75 18.24
N TRP A 646 -11.39 -10.23 17.54
CA TRP A 646 -11.42 -11.44 16.72
C TRP A 646 -11.83 -12.70 17.50
N GLY A 647 -11.54 -12.72 18.80
CA GLY A 647 -11.86 -13.83 19.70
C GLY A 647 -13.34 -14.16 19.77
N GLN A 648 -14.24 -13.23 19.45
CA GLN A 648 -15.69 -13.46 19.43
C GLN A 648 -16.11 -14.52 18.38
N LYS A 649 -15.30 -14.73 17.34
CA LYS A 649 -15.58 -15.71 16.27
C LYS A 649 -15.10 -17.13 16.61
N TYR A 650 -14.37 -17.31 17.70
CA TYR A 650 -13.75 -18.58 18.07
C TYR A 650 -14.32 -19.12 19.38
N GLN A 651 -14.32 -20.45 19.51
CA GLN A 651 -14.52 -21.09 20.80
C GLN A 651 -13.20 -21.11 21.57
N TRP A 652 -13.26 -20.72 22.85
CA TRP A 652 -12.10 -20.68 23.74
C TRP A 652 -12.14 -21.86 24.70
N THR A 653 -11.01 -22.55 24.84
CA THR A 653 -10.88 -23.68 25.76
C THR A 653 -9.57 -23.58 26.56
N ASP A 654 -9.68 -23.79 27.87
CA ASP A 654 -8.51 -23.82 28.78
C ASP A 654 -7.86 -25.21 28.85
N LEU A 655 -8.34 -26.17 28.04
CA LEU A 655 -7.79 -27.51 27.98
C LEU A 655 -6.53 -27.48 27.11
N ALA A 656 -5.36 -27.65 27.73
CA ALA A 656 -4.12 -27.95 27.03
C ALA A 656 -4.34 -29.17 26.13
N ASN A 657 -3.84 -29.10 24.88
CA ASN A 657 -4.03 -30.17 23.91
C ASN A 657 -3.49 -31.51 24.46
N PRO A 658 -4.33 -32.52 24.73
CA PRO A 658 -3.87 -33.77 25.34
C PRO A 658 -2.98 -34.61 24.39
N PHE A 659 -2.77 -34.15 23.15
CA PHE A 659 -1.93 -34.80 22.13
C PHE A 659 -0.58 -34.11 21.88
N LEU A 660 -0.25 -33.05 22.62
CA LEU A 660 1.08 -32.43 22.63
C LEU A 660 1.74 -32.71 24.00
N ILE A 661 2.34 -33.90 24.13
CA ILE A 661 3.35 -34.25 25.14
C ILE A 661 4.57 -34.77 24.40
#